data_AF-A0A9E0BR72-F1
#
_entry.id   AF-A0A9E0BR72-F1
#
_cell.length_a   1.000
_cell.length_b   1.000
_cell.length_c   1.000
_cell.angle_alpha   90.00
_cell.angle_beta   90.00
_cell.angle_gamma   90.00
#
_symmetry.space_group_name_H-M   'P 1'
#
loop_
_entity.id
_entity.type
_entity.pdbx_description
1 polymer ?
#
loop_
_entity_poly.entity_id
_entity_poly.type
_entity_poly.pdbx_seq_one_letter_code
_entity_poly.pdbx_strand_id
1 'polypeptide(L)'
;MIQRNVKILLTALLAMLLSASTTAQIANVKGLYVNFINSWLGNTVEEDKILDYCQVNGFNYITLYDLNLLNWSATQKTQLAAFITKAKNVYGVQQIGASGETSNFFRNYIVPYNTGRTNAIERFNVFNFEFEFWLTASIASYYGPVYLTPNGFTSDTAGAFAFARREYARIDSMATVYGILNEIYLGWPNTGQMQQLVTYSDRILLHAYRPTDVDVYPYTQSRIYDIVSAGRPVQIMPIFSAETSFMGPWLTNNPITKPYQTFSSGYGLESANVKQHANLQGYQWFLYSLMPKTSLVNASISTSGPTTFCSGSSVILTASTGATYLWSPGGQTTRSITVNAAGSYSVTVTGAAGNSATSAPVVVTVNAAPMAPTITANGPTSFCSGSSVILVASATSNYRWSNGATTQAISVSSTGSYSVSTTNNLCTATSTPVTVVASPIPAVPTISVIGSPSLCPGATVTLTSSASNGYLWSNGATTRSIVVSAAGTYSVRAYSGPSCYRASATITTTALTGPATPVISLQGSPQLSNSQPTVTLRSTSANGYAWSSGQTTRNITVNSQGSYRVTAIAANGCRATSAPVIVSANGCTPPAVPVITVSGSTVLIPGQTVTLTSSAAGGWLWSTGATTQSIVVSTAGTYTVRAYNAGSCFSTSNPVTVLLVSARFSADLSQPSTQSEPVLYPNPVKSTAHLEYTAVTEGTARIRVFDLTGRLQLDQEFPSEPGLNRVEIKTDPLPAGSYVLLLSGEQERSVRMVVQD
;
A
#
# COMPACT_ATOMS: atom_id res chain seq x y z
N MET A 1 54.85 -44.93 -14.74
CA MET A 1 55.08 -44.40 -16.10
C MET A 1 54.03 -44.84 -17.14
N ILE A 2 53.26 -45.92 -16.95
CA ILE A 2 52.27 -46.39 -17.96
C ILE A 2 50.83 -45.87 -17.72
N GLN A 3 50.46 -45.47 -16.50
CA GLN A 3 49.14 -44.85 -16.23
C GLN A 3 49.04 -43.35 -16.55
N ARG A 4 50.14 -42.70 -16.98
CA ARG A 4 50.13 -41.28 -17.39
C ARG A 4 49.91 -41.09 -18.90
N ASN A 5 50.21 -42.09 -19.73
CA ASN A 5 50.08 -41.98 -21.19
C ASN A 5 48.64 -42.12 -21.69
N VAL A 6 47.79 -42.88 -20.99
CA VAL A 6 46.35 -42.98 -21.32
C VAL A 6 45.57 -41.74 -20.81
N LYS A 7 46.07 -41.07 -19.77
CA LYS A 7 45.53 -39.80 -19.26
C LYS A 7 45.97 -38.59 -20.11
N ILE A 8 47.03 -38.70 -20.91
CA ILE A 8 47.45 -37.62 -21.83
C ILE A 8 46.58 -37.62 -23.09
N LEU A 9 46.16 -38.77 -23.63
CA LEU A 9 45.32 -38.80 -24.83
C LEU A 9 43.84 -38.44 -24.59
N LEU A 10 43.22 -38.89 -23.49
CA LEU A 10 41.81 -38.58 -23.21
C LEU A 10 41.59 -37.14 -22.71
N THR A 11 42.61 -36.55 -22.07
CA THR A 11 42.57 -35.14 -21.65
C THR A 11 42.96 -34.19 -22.80
N ALA A 12 43.72 -34.66 -23.80
CA ALA A 12 44.02 -33.88 -25.00
C ALA A 12 42.81 -33.73 -25.95
N LEU A 13 41.97 -34.75 -26.11
CA LEU A 13 40.77 -34.65 -26.97
C LEU A 13 39.65 -33.79 -26.35
N LEU A 14 39.53 -33.77 -25.02
CA LEU A 14 38.53 -32.93 -24.34
C LEU A 14 39.05 -31.49 -24.10
N ALA A 15 40.37 -31.28 -24.07
CA ALA A 15 40.99 -29.95 -24.06
C ALA A 15 40.95 -29.27 -25.44
N MET A 16 41.01 -30.01 -26.55
CA MET A 16 40.92 -29.43 -27.91
C MET A 16 39.55 -28.83 -28.26
N LEU A 17 38.50 -29.11 -27.48
CA LEU A 17 37.16 -28.54 -27.69
C LEU A 17 36.75 -27.47 -26.65
N LEU A 18 37.60 -27.16 -25.66
CA LEU A 18 37.27 -26.20 -24.58
C LEU A 18 38.45 -25.34 -24.07
N SER A 19 39.64 -25.36 -24.68
CA SER A 19 40.72 -24.43 -24.33
C SER A 19 41.01 -23.41 -25.43
N ALA A 20 40.06 -22.51 -25.65
CA ALA A 20 40.36 -21.15 -26.05
C ALA A 20 39.98 -20.19 -24.92
N SER A 21 40.38 -20.51 -23.67
CA SER A 21 40.63 -19.44 -22.70
C SER A 21 42.01 -18.89 -22.98
N THR A 22 42.14 -18.12 -24.06
CA THR A 22 43.19 -17.11 -24.12
C THR A 22 42.90 -16.16 -22.96
N THR A 23 43.50 -16.40 -21.79
CA THR A 23 43.78 -15.28 -20.89
C THR A 23 44.59 -14.33 -21.75
N ALA A 24 43.95 -13.24 -22.20
CA ALA A 24 44.61 -12.22 -22.97
C ALA A 24 45.87 -11.83 -22.20
N GLN A 25 47.04 -12.16 -22.76
CA GLN A 25 48.30 -11.85 -22.13
C GLN A 25 48.37 -10.33 -22.02
N ILE A 26 48.33 -9.81 -20.79
CA ILE A 26 48.43 -8.37 -20.55
C ILE A 26 49.85 -7.96 -20.90
N ALA A 27 50.03 -7.38 -22.07
CA ALA A 27 51.30 -6.76 -22.42
C ALA A 27 51.54 -5.55 -21.50
N ASN A 28 52.76 -5.43 -20.96
CA ASN A 28 53.20 -4.28 -20.16
C ASN A 28 52.51 -4.16 -18.78
N VAL A 29 52.64 -5.20 -17.96
CA VAL A 29 52.19 -5.19 -16.56
C VAL A 29 53.06 -4.23 -15.74
N LYS A 30 52.43 -3.22 -15.13
CA LYS A 30 53.10 -2.25 -14.28
C LYS A 30 52.46 -2.34 -12.91
N GLY A 31 53.18 -2.90 -11.95
CA GLY A 31 52.61 -3.12 -10.64
C GLY A 31 53.28 -2.43 -9.48
N LEU A 32 52.54 -2.36 -8.39
CA LEU A 32 52.85 -1.59 -7.20
C LEU A 32 52.41 -2.36 -5.96
N TYR A 33 53.34 -2.56 -5.03
CA TYR A 33 53.05 -3.07 -3.69
C TYR A 33 52.46 -1.95 -2.82
N VAL A 34 51.28 -2.20 -2.27
CA VAL A 34 50.60 -1.28 -1.36
C VAL A 34 50.56 -1.93 0.02
N ASN A 35 51.24 -1.30 0.98
CA ASN A 35 51.42 -1.75 2.36
C ASN A 35 50.48 -1.06 3.34
N PHE A 36 50.52 -1.51 4.60
CA PHE A 36 49.70 -0.99 5.70
C PHE A 36 48.20 -1.03 5.42
N ILE A 37 47.71 -2.10 4.79
CA ILE A 37 46.30 -2.20 4.36
C ILE A 37 45.29 -1.90 5.47
N ASN A 38 45.60 -2.28 6.71
CA ASN A 38 44.73 -2.03 7.87
C ASN A 38 44.59 -0.53 8.23
N SER A 39 45.46 0.36 7.73
CA SER A 39 45.38 1.81 8.03
C SER A 39 44.53 2.59 7.03
N TRP A 40 44.27 2.06 5.83
CA TRP A 40 43.57 2.79 4.76
C TRP A 40 42.35 2.07 4.21
N LEU A 41 42.23 0.75 4.37
CA LEU A 41 41.07 -0.01 3.86
C LEU A 41 39.77 0.48 4.51
N GLY A 42 38.79 0.85 3.68
CA GLY A 42 37.52 1.44 4.11
C GLY A 42 37.55 2.95 4.31
N ASN A 43 38.72 3.59 4.26
CA ASN A 43 38.84 5.04 4.18
C ASN A 43 38.92 5.46 2.71
N THR A 44 37.78 5.86 2.15
CA THR A 44 37.66 6.16 0.72
C THR A 44 38.59 7.28 0.23
N VAL A 45 39.03 8.18 1.13
CA VAL A 45 39.97 9.25 0.79
C VAL A 45 41.38 8.69 0.60
N GLU A 46 41.82 7.80 1.48
CA GLU A 46 43.15 7.17 1.35
C GLU A 46 43.16 6.13 0.21
N GLU A 47 42.06 5.40 0.03
CA GLU A 47 41.87 4.50 -1.12
C GLU A 47 41.96 5.27 -2.45
N ASP A 48 41.31 6.43 -2.54
CA ASP A 48 41.39 7.28 -3.75
C ASP A 48 42.82 7.74 -4.00
N LYS A 49 43.55 8.20 -2.98
CA LYS A 49 44.95 8.60 -3.15
C LYS A 49 45.81 7.49 -3.76
N ILE A 50 45.65 6.25 -3.32
CA ILE A 50 46.35 5.08 -3.86
C ILE A 50 45.97 4.85 -5.32
N LEU A 51 44.67 4.82 -5.63
CA LEU A 51 44.17 4.52 -6.97
C LEU A 51 44.46 5.64 -7.98
N ASP A 52 44.38 6.89 -7.56
CA ASP A 52 44.77 8.05 -8.35
C ASP A 52 46.26 8.02 -8.67
N TYR A 53 47.09 7.67 -7.68
CA TYR A 53 48.53 7.47 -7.91
C TYR A 53 48.77 6.37 -8.94
N CYS A 54 48.02 5.26 -8.84
CA CYS A 54 48.11 4.18 -9.82
C CYS A 54 47.75 4.67 -11.22
N GLN A 55 46.63 5.38 -11.37
CA GLN A 55 46.16 5.87 -12.66
C GLN A 55 47.10 6.89 -13.30
N VAL A 56 47.57 7.88 -12.53
CA VAL A 56 48.47 8.94 -13.03
C VAL A 56 49.79 8.35 -13.54
N ASN A 57 50.30 7.31 -12.87
CA ASN A 57 51.55 6.65 -13.25
C ASN A 57 51.36 5.44 -14.17
N GLY A 58 50.11 5.10 -14.51
CA GLY A 58 49.77 3.98 -15.38
C GLY A 58 50.00 2.60 -14.77
N PHE A 59 49.99 2.46 -13.45
CA PHE A 59 50.00 1.15 -12.78
C PHE A 59 48.67 0.42 -13.02
N ASN A 60 48.77 -0.83 -13.49
CA ASN A 60 47.63 -1.69 -13.82
C ASN A 60 47.63 -3.01 -13.03
N TYR A 61 48.56 -3.17 -12.09
CA TYR A 61 48.64 -4.29 -11.17
C TYR A 61 48.85 -3.76 -9.74
N ILE A 62 48.00 -4.13 -8.79
CA ILE A 62 48.20 -3.80 -7.37
C ILE A 62 48.46 -5.10 -6.62
N THR A 63 49.57 -5.16 -5.89
CA THR A 63 49.82 -6.23 -4.91
C THR A 63 49.51 -5.70 -3.53
N LEU A 64 48.53 -6.29 -2.89
CA LEU A 64 48.14 -5.94 -1.53
C LEU A 64 49.07 -6.69 -0.56
N TYR A 65 49.95 -5.93 0.07
CA TYR A 65 50.87 -6.38 1.10
C TYR A 65 50.23 -6.27 2.49
N ASP A 66 50.78 -6.97 3.47
CA ASP A 66 50.30 -6.98 4.87
C ASP A 66 48.85 -7.48 5.05
N LEU A 67 48.34 -8.33 4.15
CA LEU A 67 46.96 -8.85 4.23
C LEU A 67 46.72 -9.74 5.47
N ASN A 68 47.79 -10.26 6.06
CA ASN A 68 47.77 -10.95 7.35
C ASN A 68 47.39 -10.02 8.53
N LEU A 69 47.46 -8.69 8.37
CA LEU A 69 47.02 -7.72 9.39
C LEU A 69 45.50 -7.52 9.43
N LEU A 70 44.76 -8.01 8.42
CA LEU A 70 43.30 -7.96 8.42
C LEU A 70 42.72 -9.00 9.38
N ASN A 71 41.61 -8.66 10.04
CA ASN A 71 40.84 -9.61 10.84
C ASN A 71 39.82 -10.42 10.02
N TRP A 72 39.69 -10.12 8.72
CA TRP A 72 38.83 -10.83 7.77
C TRP A 72 37.34 -10.88 8.18
N SER A 73 36.89 -9.90 8.97
CA SER A 73 35.48 -9.67 9.30
C SER A 73 34.65 -9.45 8.05
N ALA A 74 33.32 -9.63 8.16
CA ALA A 74 32.39 -9.34 7.07
C ALA A 74 32.56 -7.91 6.54
N THR A 75 32.78 -6.94 7.43
CA THR A 75 33.03 -5.54 7.09
C THR A 75 34.29 -5.36 6.23
N GLN A 76 35.44 -5.88 6.68
CA GLN A 76 36.69 -5.75 5.93
C GLN A 76 36.64 -6.47 4.59
N LYS A 77 35.98 -7.64 4.53
CA LYS A 77 35.74 -8.34 3.27
C LYS A 77 34.93 -7.47 2.30
N THR A 78 33.89 -6.80 2.77
CA THR A 78 33.08 -5.89 1.94
C THR A 78 33.88 -4.67 1.49
N GLN A 79 34.67 -4.05 2.38
CA GLN A 79 35.56 -2.93 2.03
C GLN A 79 36.58 -3.34 0.96
N LEU A 80 37.20 -4.52 1.11
CA LEU A 80 38.15 -5.07 0.14
C LEU A 80 37.50 -5.28 -1.23
N ALA A 81 36.27 -5.79 -1.27
CA ALA A 81 35.54 -5.95 -2.53
C ALA A 81 35.19 -4.61 -3.18
N ALA A 82 34.82 -3.61 -2.39
CA ALA A 82 34.57 -2.25 -2.87
C ALA A 82 35.85 -1.63 -3.46
N PHE A 83 36.97 -1.73 -2.75
CA PHE A 83 38.28 -1.28 -3.23
C PHE A 83 38.68 -1.96 -4.54
N ILE A 84 38.63 -3.30 -4.60
CA ILE A 84 38.99 -4.08 -5.79
C ILE A 84 38.09 -3.72 -6.98
N THR A 85 36.79 -3.58 -6.75
CA THR A 85 35.83 -3.19 -7.79
C THR A 85 36.14 -1.80 -8.32
N LYS A 86 36.39 -0.84 -7.42
CA LYS A 86 36.76 0.53 -7.77
C LYS A 86 38.05 0.57 -8.58
N ALA A 87 39.09 -0.14 -8.12
CA ALA A 87 40.37 -0.26 -8.80
C ALA A 87 40.21 -0.73 -10.25
N LYS A 88 39.39 -1.77 -10.48
CA LYS A 88 39.20 -2.35 -11.81
C LYS A 88 38.27 -1.55 -12.71
N ASN A 89 37.09 -1.17 -12.23
CA ASN A 89 36.06 -0.52 -13.06
C ASN A 89 36.32 0.97 -13.31
N VAL A 90 36.87 1.68 -12.32
CA VAL A 90 37.03 3.14 -12.39
C VAL A 90 38.45 3.52 -12.79
N TYR A 91 39.43 2.79 -12.26
CA TYR A 91 40.85 3.14 -12.40
C TYR A 91 41.63 2.28 -13.40
N GLY A 92 40.98 1.29 -14.02
CA GLY A 92 41.58 0.47 -15.08
C GLY A 92 42.65 -0.51 -14.60
N VAL A 93 42.71 -0.82 -13.30
CA VAL A 93 43.57 -1.88 -12.77
C VAL A 93 43.10 -3.22 -13.32
N GLN A 94 44.03 -4.06 -13.76
CA GLN A 94 43.72 -5.35 -14.41
C GLN A 94 44.04 -6.54 -13.50
N GLN A 95 45.06 -6.41 -12.64
CA GLN A 95 45.48 -7.45 -11.71
C GLN A 95 45.42 -6.96 -10.27
N ILE A 96 44.94 -7.82 -9.37
CA ILE A 96 45.01 -7.65 -7.92
C ILE A 96 45.64 -8.91 -7.33
N GLY A 97 46.81 -8.72 -6.73
CA GLY A 97 47.58 -9.77 -6.09
C GLY A 97 47.41 -9.74 -4.58
N ALA A 98 47.28 -10.93 -3.99
CA ALA A 98 47.41 -11.10 -2.55
C ALA A 98 48.85 -11.52 -2.26
N SER A 99 49.60 -10.75 -1.48
CA SER A 99 50.91 -11.21 -0.98
C SER A 99 50.75 -12.04 0.30
N GLY A 100 51.56 -13.09 0.44
CA GLY A 100 51.65 -13.90 1.66
C GLY A 100 52.76 -14.95 1.62
N GLU A 101 53.12 -15.46 2.80
CA GLU A 101 54.35 -16.24 3.03
C GLU A 101 54.11 -17.76 3.16
N THR A 102 52.85 -18.21 3.13
CA THR A 102 52.50 -19.64 3.26
C THR A 102 51.29 -20.04 2.42
N SER A 103 51.23 -21.31 1.99
CA SER A 103 50.06 -21.86 1.31
C SER A 103 48.79 -21.84 2.18
N ASN A 104 48.93 -21.90 3.50
CA ASN A 104 47.82 -21.83 4.44
C ASN A 104 47.16 -20.45 4.45
N PHE A 105 47.92 -19.36 4.31
CA PHE A 105 47.35 -18.02 4.21
C PHE A 105 46.40 -17.92 3.01
N PHE A 106 46.86 -18.34 1.82
CA PHE A 106 46.03 -18.34 0.62
C PHE A 106 44.81 -19.26 0.75
N ARG A 107 44.99 -20.47 1.29
CA ARG A 107 43.92 -21.45 1.49
C ARG A 107 42.84 -20.97 2.45
N ASN A 108 43.22 -20.31 3.54
CA ASN A 108 42.29 -20.01 4.64
C ASN A 108 41.66 -18.63 4.49
N TYR A 109 42.28 -17.71 3.76
CA TYR A 109 41.80 -16.33 3.64
C TYR A 109 41.45 -15.95 2.21
N ILE A 110 42.37 -16.12 1.26
CA ILE A 110 42.17 -15.63 -0.12
C ILE A 110 41.20 -16.49 -0.90
N VAL A 111 41.33 -17.82 -0.82
CA VAL A 111 40.41 -18.75 -1.49
C VAL A 111 38.98 -18.58 -0.98
N PRO A 112 38.69 -18.62 0.34
CA PRO A 112 37.34 -18.42 0.85
C PRO A 112 36.78 -17.04 0.52
N TYR A 113 37.63 -16.00 0.51
CA TYR A 113 37.22 -14.68 0.04
C TYR A 113 36.76 -14.74 -1.41
N ASN A 114 37.58 -15.26 -2.32
CA ASN A 114 37.25 -15.33 -3.75
C ASN A 114 36.01 -16.20 -4.04
N THR A 115 35.89 -17.37 -3.40
CA THR A 115 34.75 -18.28 -3.59
C THR A 115 33.45 -17.72 -3.03
N GLY A 116 33.53 -16.85 -2.02
CA GLY A 116 32.37 -16.16 -1.44
C GLY A 116 31.83 -15.01 -2.31
N ARG A 117 32.49 -14.66 -3.43
CA ARG A 117 32.11 -13.54 -4.29
C ARG A 117 31.29 -14.03 -5.47
N THR A 118 30.11 -13.45 -5.69
CA THR A 118 29.30 -13.71 -6.89
C THR A 118 29.85 -12.97 -8.11
N ASN A 119 30.38 -11.76 -7.91
CA ASN A 119 30.99 -10.97 -8.96
C ASN A 119 32.49 -11.28 -9.10
N ALA A 120 32.91 -11.73 -10.28
CA ALA A 120 34.31 -12.06 -10.56
C ALA A 120 35.25 -10.84 -10.45
N ILE A 121 34.73 -9.62 -10.63
CA ILE A 121 35.55 -8.42 -10.54
C ILE A 121 36.11 -8.19 -9.14
N GLU A 122 35.38 -8.60 -8.10
CA GLU A 122 35.75 -8.41 -6.69
C GLU A 122 36.91 -9.34 -6.26
N ARG A 123 37.33 -10.28 -7.11
CA ARG A 123 38.26 -11.36 -6.73
C ARG A 123 39.73 -10.96 -6.96
N PHE A 124 40.60 -11.52 -6.12
CA PHE A 124 42.04 -11.61 -6.39
C PHE A 124 42.29 -12.52 -7.59
N ASN A 125 43.25 -12.15 -8.44
CA ASN A 125 43.62 -12.94 -9.61
C ASN A 125 45.13 -13.26 -9.69
N VAL A 126 45.90 -12.87 -8.67
CA VAL A 126 47.30 -13.29 -8.48
C VAL A 126 47.52 -13.75 -7.04
N PHE A 127 48.15 -14.90 -6.86
CA PHE A 127 48.81 -15.27 -5.60
C PHE A 127 50.26 -14.85 -5.71
N ASN A 128 50.70 -13.96 -4.83
CA ASN A 128 52.07 -13.48 -4.77
C ASN A 128 52.73 -14.09 -3.53
N PHE A 129 53.62 -15.05 -3.72
CA PHE A 129 54.34 -15.65 -2.61
C PHE A 129 55.63 -14.90 -2.32
N GLU A 130 55.72 -14.38 -1.10
CA GLU A 130 56.84 -13.55 -0.64
C GLU A 130 57.59 -14.26 0.48
N PHE A 131 58.76 -14.80 0.16
CA PHE A 131 59.58 -15.53 1.14
C PHE A 131 61.06 -15.53 0.75
N GLU A 132 61.89 -14.89 1.55
CA GLU A 132 63.32 -14.67 1.23
C GLU A 132 64.22 -15.79 1.77
N PHE A 133 64.08 -17.00 1.22
CA PHE A 133 64.87 -18.16 1.68
C PHE A 133 66.40 -18.02 1.46
N TRP A 134 66.84 -17.00 0.73
CA TRP A 134 68.25 -16.73 0.43
C TRP A 134 68.88 -15.71 1.40
N LEU A 135 68.09 -14.99 2.21
CA LEU A 135 68.59 -13.92 3.06
C LEU A 135 68.76 -14.40 4.50
N THR A 136 69.99 -14.82 4.86
CA THR A 136 70.32 -15.39 6.18
C THR A 136 69.85 -14.50 7.35
N ALA A 137 69.94 -13.17 7.20
CA ALA A 137 69.48 -12.23 8.21
C ALA A 137 67.96 -12.36 8.46
N SER A 138 67.13 -12.35 7.40
CA SER A 138 65.68 -12.53 7.50
C SER A 138 65.29 -13.93 7.98
N ILE A 139 66.06 -14.95 7.59
CA ILE A 139 65.86 -16.32 8.08
C ILE A 139 66.07 -16.39 9.60
N ALA A 140 67.14 -15.81 10.10
CA ALA A 140 67.44 -15.84 11.53
C ALA A 140 66.45 -15.00 12.36
N SER A 141 66.09 -13.81 11.87
CA SER A 141 65.30 -12.84 12.65
C SER A 141 63.79 -13.04 12.55
N TYR A 142 63.29 -13.52 11.41
CA TYR A 142 61.85 -13.55 11.12
C TYR A 142 61.39 -14.94 10.66
N TYR A 143 61.89 -15.44 9.52
CA TYR A 143 61.31 -16.66 8.93
C TYR A 143 61.56 -17.93 9.75
N GLY A 144 62.71 -18.01 10.42
CA GLY A 144 63.11 -19.09 11.33
C GLY A 144 62.09 -19.35 12.43
N PRO A 145 61.92 -18.41 13.37
CA PRO A 145 60.97 -18.57 14.48
C PRO A 145 59.51 -18.60 14.03
N VAL A 146 59.13 -17.85 13.00
CA VAL A 146 57.71 -17.68 12.61
C VAL A 146 57.21 -18.84 11.72
N TYR A 147 58.03 -19.33 10.79
CA TYR A 147 57.58 -20.29 9.77
C TYR A 147 58.37 -21.59 9.75
N LEU A 148 59.70 -21.57 9.88
CA LEU A 148 60.53 -22.75 9.68
C LEU A 148 60.46 -23.73 10.85
N THR A 149 60.86 -23.32 12.05
CA THR A 149 60.86 -24.17 13.25
C THR A 149 59.47 -24.75 13.54
N PRO A 150 58.36 -23.96 13.49
CA PRO A 150 57.01 -24.50 13.70
C PRO A 150 56.58 -25.54 12.67
N ASN A 151 57.21 -25.56 11.49
CA ASN A 151 56.94 -26.51 10.42
C ASN A 151 57.98 -27.64 10.31
N GLY A 152 58.92 -27.74 11.26
CA GLY A 152 59.93 -28.80 11.31
C GLY A 152 61.10 -28.61 10.35
N PHE A 153 61.41 -27.37 9.95
CA PHE A 153 62.58 -27.05 9.12
C PHE A 153 63.66 -26.36 9.96
N THR A 154 64.91 -26.52 9.54
CA THR A 154 66.05 -25.81 10.11
C THR A 154 66.00 -24.32 9.75
N SER A 155 66.41 -23.46 10.68
CA SER A 155 66.50 -22.00 10.48
C SER A 155 67.81 -21.60 9.77
N ASP A 156 68.12 -22.29 8.68
CA ASP A 156 69.22 -22.01 7.77
C ASP A 156 68.71 -21.94 6.32
N THR A 157 69.58 -21.58 5.37
CA THR A 157 69.20 -21.42 3.96
C THR A 157 68.72 -22.73 3.32
N ALA A 158 69.21 -23.88 3.78
CA ALA A 158 68.80 -25.19 3.30
C ALA A 158 67.38 -25.54 3.75
N GLY A 159 67.08 -25.37 5.04
CA GLY A 159 65.74 -25.56 5.60
C GLY A 159 64.74 -24.55 5.04
N ALA A 160 65.16 -23.29 4.88
CA ALA A 160 64.36 -22.24 4.27
C ALA A 160 63.98 -22.56 2.83
N PHE A 161 64.92 -23.03 2.01
CA PHE A 161 64.63 -23.45 0.63
C PHE A 161 63.72 -24.67 0.60
N ALA A 162 63.94 -25.67 1.46
CA ALA A 162 63.11 -26.86 1.52
C ALA A 162 61.65 -26.52 1.90
N PHE A 163 61.46 -25.60 2.84
CA PHE A 163 60.15 -25.05 3.20
C PHE A 163 59.52 -24.30 2.02
N ALA A 164 60.24 -23.33 1.44
CA ALA A 164 59.74 -22.52 0.33
C ALA A 164 59.31 -23.41 -0.84
N ARG A 165 60.14 -24.39 -1.24
CA ARG A 165 59.80 -25.37 -2.29
C ARG A 165 58.51 -26.13 -2.00
N ARG A 166 58.28 -26.54 -0.75
CA ARG A 166 57.05 -27.23 -0.35
C ARG A 166 55.83 -26.30 -0.48
N GLU A 167 55.96 -25.06 -0.03
CA GLU A 167 54.88 -24.07 -0.10
C GLU A 167 54.58 -23.68 -1.56
N TYR A 168 55.60 -23.45 -2.39
CA TYR A 168 55.44 -23.20 -3.84
C TYR A 168 54.62 -24.28 -4.53
N ALA A 169 54.96 -25.56 -4.32
CA ALA A 169 54.21 -26.67 -4.93
C ALA A 169 52.73 -26.72 -4.47
N ARG A 170 52.46 -26.37 -3.21
CA ARG A 170 51.09 -26.31 -2.67
C ARG A 170 50.30 -25.13 -3.23
N ILE A 171 50.95 -23.97 -3.37
CA ILE A 171 50.33 -22.77 -3.94
C ILE A 171 50.06 -22.98 -5.42
N ASP A 172 51.00 -23.56 -6.17
CA ASP A 172 50.86 -23.89 -7.60
C ASP A 172 49.67 -24.83 -7.87
N SER A 173 49.56 -25.89 -7.06
CA SER A 173 48.43 -26.82 -7.12
C SER A 173 47.10 -26.09 -6.86
N MET A 174 47.07 -25.16 -5.92
CA MET A 174 45.88 -24.39 -5.57
C MET A 174 45.54 -23.34 -6.63
N ALA A 175 46.53 -22.62 -7.12
CA ALA A 175 46.43 -21.63 -8.18
C ALA A 175 45.82 -22.26 -9.45
N THR A 176 46.29 -23.46 -9.82
CA THR A 176 45.75 -24.26 -10.92
C THR A 176 44.26 -24.58 -10.72
N VAL A 177 43.87 -25.01 -9.52
CA VAL A 177 42.46 -25.38 -9.21
C VAL A 177 41.52 -24.18 -9.31
N TYR A 178 41.96 -22.99 -8.90
CA TYR A 178 41.12 -21.79 -8.86
C TYR A 178 41.31 -20.85 -10.05
N GLY A 179 42.17 -21.19 -11.01
CA GLY A 179 42.46 -20.34 -12.17
C GLY A 179 43.10 -19.00 -11.78
N ILE A 180 44.02 -19.02 -10.82
CA ILE A 180 44.73 -17.85 -10.30
C ILE A 180 46.18 -17.91 -10.76
N LEU A 181 46.79 -16.76 -11.11
CA LEU A 181 48.20 -16.71 -11.49
C LEU A 181 49.09 -16.90 -10.26
N ASN A 182 50.04 -17.82 -10.33
CA ASN A 182 51.02 -18.08 -9.27
C ASN A 182 52.32 -17.30 -9.52
N GLU A 183 52.51 -16.24 -8.74
CA GLU A 183 53.66 -15.34 -8.78
C GLU A 183 54.56 -15.56 -7.56
N ILE A 184 55.87 -15.62 -7.78
CA ILE A 184 56.85 -15.79 -6.70
C ILE A 184 57.85 -14.64 -6.68
N TYR A 185 58.15 -14.10 -5.50
CA TYR A 185 59.26 -13.18 -5.31
C TYR A 185 60.56 -13.94 -5.07
N LEU A 186 61.60 -13.62 -5.84
CA LEU A 186 62.82 -14.41 -5.89
C LEU A 186 64.08 -13.56 -5.98
N GLY A 187 64.99 -13.77 -5.02
CA GLY A 187 66.30 -13.14 -4.94
C GLY A 187 67.40 -14.06 -5.45
N TRP A 188 68.06 -14.81 -4.56
CA TRP A 188 69.33 -15.47 -4.87
C TRP A 188 69.30 -17.00 -4.71
N PRO A 189 68.56 -17.73 -5.56
CA PRO A 189 68.75 -19.17 -5.69
C PRO A 189 70.09 -19.50 -6.37
N ASN A 190 70.63 -20.69 -6.11
CA ASN A 190 71.59 -21.31 -7.04
C ASN A 190 70.85 -21.93 -8.25
N THR A 191 71.59 -22.32 -9.30
CA THR A 191 71.02 -22.88 -10.54
C THR A 191 70.06 -24.06 -10.29
N GLY A 192 70.44 -25.02 -9.44
CA GLY A 192 69.60 -26.19 -9.14
C GLY A 192 68.35 -25.85 -8.33
N GLN A 193 68.42 -24.82 -7.50
CA GLN A 193 67.24 -24.26 -6.82
C GLN A 193 66.33 -23.56 -7.83
N MET A 194 66.87 -22.70 -8.70
CA MET A 194 66.09 -21.99 -9.72
C MET A 194 65.32 -22.95 -10.63
N GLN A 195 65.97 -24.01 -11.12
CA GLN A 195 65.33 -25.02 -11.97
C GLN A 195 64.12 -25.68 -11.29
N GLN A 196 64.20 -25.94 -9.98
CA GLN A 196 63.07 -26.47 -9.21
C GLN A 196 61.95 -25.44 -9.04
N LEU A 197 62.30 -24.17 -8.80
CA LEU A 197 61.31 -23.10 -8.58
C LEU A 197 60.54 -22.75 -9.84
N VAL A 198 61.23 -22.66 -10.99
CA VAL A 198 60.59 -22.41 -12.29
C VAL A 198 59.48 -23.41 -12.58
N THR A 199 59.55 -24.64 -12.04
CA THR A 199 58.55 -25.69 -12.24
C THR A 199 57.19 -25.38 -11.57
N TYR A 200 57.17 -24.51 -10.55
CA TYR A 200 55.99 -24.18 -9.75
C TYR A 200 55.64 -22.68 -9.83
N SER A 201 55.92 -22.03 -10.96
CA SER A 201 55.67 -20.60 -11.11
C SER A 201 55.12 -20.30 -12.50
N ASP A 202 54.08 -19.47 -12.55
CA ASP A 202 53.62 -18.82 -13.77
C ASP A 202 54.44 -17.55 -14.03
N ARG A 203 54.76 -16.83 -12.94
CA ARG A 203 55.52 -15.58 -12.96
C ARG A 203 56.54 -15.48 -11.83
N ILE A 204 57.71 -14.94 -12.15
CA ILE A 204 58.79 -14.70 -11.19
C ILE A 204 59.05 -13.18 -11.11
N LEU A 205 58.89 -12.62 -9.91
CA LEU A 205 59.37 -11.28 -9.57
C LEU A 205 60.86 -11.36 -9.22
N LEU A 206 61.70 -10.97 -10.17
CA LEU A 206 63.15 -10.96 -10.05
C LEU A 206 63.59 -9.78 -9.20
N HIS A 207 64.16 -10.06 -8.02
CA HIS A 207 64.72 -9.03 -7.16
C HIS A 207 65.78 -8.19 -7.88
N ALA A 208 65.46 -6.93 -8.13
CA ALA A 208 66.30 -5.96 -8.83
C ALA A 208 66.57 -4.72 -7.97
N TYR A 209 66.68 -4.89 -6.66
CA TYR A 209 66.86 -3.78 -5.73
C TYR A 209 68.29 -3.23 -5.86
N ARG A 210 68.40 -2.06 -6.48
CA ARG A 210 69.65 -1.33 -6.74
C ARG A 210 69.47 0.13 -6.31
N PRO A 211 70.56 0.85 -5.99
CA PRO A 211 70.45 2.27 -5.64
C PRO A 211 70.14 3.17 -6.86
N THR A 212 70.44 2.71 -8.08
CA THR A 212 70.25 3.45 -9.34
C THR A 212 69.84 2.50 -10.47
N ASP A 213 69.40 3.04 -11.61
CA ASP A 213 68.94 2.24 -12.75
C ASP A 213 70.05 1.50 -13.52
N VAL A 214 71.29 2.00 -13.51
CA VAL A 214 72.36 1.53 -14.42
C VAL A 214 72.67 0.03 -14.31
N ASP A 215 72.55 -0.55 -13.12
CA ASP A 215 72.95 -1.94 -12.85
C ASP A 215 71.77 -2.92 -12.76
N VAL A 216 70.52 -2.47 -12.95
CA VAL A 216 69.35 -3.35 -12.72
C VAL A 216 69.33 -4.59 -13.61
N TYR A 217 69.80 -4.46 -14.85
CA TYR A 217 69.90 -5.60 -15.78
C TYR A 217 71.12 -6.48 -15.51
N PRO A 218 72.37 -5.96 -15.49
CA PRO A 218 73.54 -6.76 -15.16
C PRO A 218 73.40 -7.54 -13.83
N TYR A 219 72.78 -6.91 -12.83
CA TYR A 219 72.53 -7.54 -11.53
C TYR A 219 71.60 -8.76 -11.59
N THR A 220 70.65 -8.80 -12.53
CA THR A 220 69.66 -9.88 -12.65
C THR A 220 70.01 -10.93 -13.71
N GLN A 221 70.96 -10.63 -14.60
CA GLN A 221 71.23 -11.42 -15.80
C GLN A 221 71.56 -12.90 -15.53
N SER A 222 72.42 -13.20 -14.54
CA SER A 222 72.77 -14.59 -14.22
C SER A 222 71.55 -15.43 -13.82
N ARG A 223 70.61 -14.84 -13.08
CA ARG A 223 69.37 -15.50 -12.66
C ARG A 223 68.41 -15.71 -13.83
N ILE A 224 68.41 -14.81 -14.81
CA ILE A 224 67.68 -15.01 -16.06
C ILE A 224 68.25 -16.24 -16.78
N TYR A 225 69.57 -16.41 -16.83
CA TYR A 225 70.18 -17.62 -17.41
C TYR A 225 69.87 -18.89 -16.62
N ASP A 226 69.84 -18.82 -15.28
CA ASP A 226 69.40 -19.95 -14.45
C ASP A 226 67.95 -20.33 -14.75
N ILE A 227 67.06 -19.36 -14.98
CA ILE A 227 65.67 -19.62 -15.43
C ILE A 227 65.67 -20.33 -16.78
N VAL A 228 66.44 -19.82 -17.75
CA VAL A 228 66.54 -20.42 -19.09
C VAL A 228 67.06 -21.86 -19.02
N SER A 229 67.97 -22.14 -18.09
CA SER A 229 68.50 -23.49 -17.88
C SER A 229 67.46 -24.52 -17.43
N ALA A 230 66.30 -24.08 -16.91
CA ALA A 230 65.19 -24.96 -16.56
C ALA A 230 64.47 -25.54 -17.79
N GLY A 231 64.68 -24.97 -18.99
CA GLY A 231 64.12 -25.45 -20.24
C GLY A 231 62.60 -25.30 -20.36
N ARG A 232 61.96 -24.49 -19.50
CA ARG A 232 60.53 -24.22 -19.52
C ARG A 232 60.25 -22.71 -19.56
N PRO A 233 59.32 -22.24 -20.41
CA PRO A 233 58.87 -20.86 -20.38
C PRO A 233 58.24 -20.46 -19.05
N VAL A 234 58.63 -19.30 -18.53
CA VAL A 234 58.01 -18.64 -17.37
C VAL A 234 57.97 -17.14 -17.60
N GLN A 235 56.98 -16.45 -17.03
CA GLN A 235 56.95 -14.99 -17.06
C GLN A 235 57.94 -14.41 -16.05
N ILE A 236 58.61 -13.32 -16.41
CA ILE A 236 59.48 -12.58 -15.49
C ILE A 236 59.09 -11.11 -15.42
N MET A 237 59.27 -10.51 -14.25
CA MET A 237 59.20 -9.08 -14.05
C MET A 237 60.29 -8.67 -13.04
N PRO A 238 61.18 -7.71 -13.35
CA PRO A 238 62.00 -7.09 -12.31
C PRO A 238 61.11 -6.39 -11.27
N ILE A 239 61.44 -6.57 -10.00
CA ILE A 239 60.90 -5.76 -8.90
C ILE A 239 61.97 -4.80 -8.39
N PHE A 240 61.66 -3.51 -8.39
CA PHE A 240 62.50 -2.43 -7.89
C PHE A 240 62.05 -2.01 -6.49
N SER A 241 62.96 -1.43 -5.69
CA SER A 241 62.63 -0.91 -4.36
C SER A 241 62.77 0.61 -4.27
N ALA A 242 61.73 1.27 -3.78
CA ALA A 242 61.63 2.67 -3.42
C ALA A 242 62.05 2.94 -1.96
N GLU A 243 62.50 1.91 -1.24
CA GLU A 243 63.07 2.11 0.09
C GLU A 243 64.32 2.99 0.05
N THR A 244 64.63 3.60 1.20
CA THR A 244 65.72 4.55 1.35
C THR A 244 67.10 3.94 1.11
N SER A 245 67.25 2.64 1.36
CA SER A 245 68.47 1.85 1.07
C SER A 245 68.65 1.53 -0.42
N PHE A 246 67.65 1.78 -1.26
CA PHE A 246 67.65 1.45 -2.69
C PHE A 246 67.31 2.69 -3.53
N MET A 247 66.31 2.64 -4.43
CA MET A 247 66.05 3.73 -5.37
C MET A 247 65.28 4.91 -4.77
N GLY A 248 64.83 4.84 -3.52
CA GLY A 248 64.07 5.93 -2.88
C GLY A 248 64.72 7.31 -3.06
N PRO A 249 66.00 7.51 -2.67
CA PRO A 249 66.69 8.78 -2.88
C PRO A 249 66.85 9.14 -4.36
N TRP A 250 67.12 8.15 -5.22
CA TRP A 250 67.36 8.36 -6.65
C TRP A 250 66.09 8.81 -7.41
N LEU A 251 64.92 8.32 -6.99
CA LEU A 251 63.61 8.69 -7.52
C LEU A 251 63.25 10.16 -7.30
N THR A 252 63.94 10.86 -6.39
CA THR A 252 63.77 12.31 -6.19
C THR A 252 64.09 13.10 -7.47
N ASN A 253 65.02 12.60 -8.30
CA ASN A 253 65.53 13.32 -9.47
C ASN A 253 65.27 12.59 -10.80
N ASN A 254 64.61 11.43 -10.76
CA ASN A 254 64.46 10.56 -11.92
C ASN A 254 63.06 9.96 -12.00
N PRO A 255 62.51 9.74 -13.20
CA PRO A 255 61.16 9.20 -13.34
C PRO A 255 61.12 7.71 -12.98
N ILE A 256 60.04 7.28 -12.34
CA ILE A 256 59.79 5.89 -11.90
C ILE A 256 59.79 4.85 -13.04
N THR A 257 59.72 5.30 -14.30
CA THR A 257 59.75 4.45 -15.51
C THR A 257 61.16 4.15 -15.99
N LYS A 258 62.14 4.96 -15.60
CA LYS A 258 63.52 4.87 -16.10
C LYS A 258 64.21 3.54 -15.76
N PRO A 259 64.09 2.96 -14.55
CA PRO A 259 64.68 1.66 -14.24
C PRO A 259 64.21 0.55 -15.17
N TYR A 260 62.91 0.51 -15.49
CA TYR A 260 62.39 -0.48 -16.42
C TYR A 260 62.84 -0.24 -17.86
N GLN A 261 62.96 1.01 -18.30
CA GLN A 261 63.52 1.32 -19.63
C GLN A 261 64.96 0.80 -19.75
N THR A 262 65.79 1.03 -18.72
CA THR A 262 67.16 0.53 -18.66
C THR A 262 67.18 -1.00 -18.62
N PHE A 263 66.33 -1.62 -17.80
CA PHE A 263 66.21 -3.09 -17.73
C PHE A 263 65.82 -3.72 -19.06
N SER A 264 64.73 -3.23 -19.66
CA SER A 264 64.17 -3.75 -20.90
C SER A 264 65.09 -3.51 -22.09
N SER A 265 65.90 -2.44 -22.08
CA SER A 265 66.93 -2.21 -23.10
C SER A 265 68.03 -3.27 -23.02
N GLY A 266 68.54 -3.59 -21.82
CA GLY A 266 69.52 -4.65 -21.62
C GLY A 266 68.98 -6.02 -22.01
N TYR A 267 67.79 -6.37 -21.52
CA TYR A 267 67.09 -7.61 -21.89
C TYR A 267 66.77 -7.68 -23.39
N GLY A 268 66.54 -6.54 -24.04
CA GLY A 268 66.29 -6.43 -25.48
C GLY A 268 67.45 -6.95 -26.34
N LEU A 269 68.67 -6.99 -25.80
CA LEU A 269 69.87 -7.50 -26.48
C LEU A 269 70.02 -9.02 -26.34
N GLU A 270 69.20 -9.69 -25.52
CA GLU A 270 69.29 -11.13 -25.32
C GLU A 270 68.85 -11.95 -26.53
N SER A 271 69.36 -13.18 -26.58
CA SER A 271 69.04 -14.15 -27.63
C SER A 271 67.56 -14.52 -27.64
N ALA A 272 67.08 -15.03 -28.79
CA ALA A 272 65.72 -15.54 -28.92
C ALA A 272 65.42 -16.67 -27.91
N ASN A 273 66.41 -17.51 -27.60
CA ASN A 273 66.26 -18.59 -26.61
C ASN A 273 65.97 -18.06 -25.21
N VAL A 274 66.65 -16.98 -24.79
CA VAL A 274 66.39 -16.33 -23.50
C VAL A 274 64.98 -15.76 -23.47
N LYS A 275 64.57 -15.06 -24.53
CA LYS A 275 63.25 -14.44 -24.63
C LYS A 275 62.10 -15.45 -24.67
N GLN A 276 62.33 -16.63 -25.24
CA GLN A 276 61.38 -17.73 -25.27
C GLN A 276 61.13 -18.34 -23.88
N HIS A 277 62.18 -18.47 -23.07
CA HIS A 277 62.11 -19.18 -21.79
C HIS A 277 61.89 -18.28 -20.57
N ALA A 278 62.33 -17.02 -20.64
CA ALA A 278 62.17 -16.05 -19.56
C ALA A 278 61.40 -14.83 -20.07
N ASN A 279 60.09 -14.95 -20.24
CA ASN A 279 59.26 -13.97 -20.95
C ASN A 279 59.03 -12.68 -20.12
N LEU A 280 59.64 -11.58 -20.51
CA LEU A 280 59.49 -10.29 -19.82
C LEU A 280 58.08 -9.71 -19.99
N GLN A 281 57.33 -9.54 -18.89
CA GLN A 281 55.95 -9.06 -18.91
C GLN A 281 55.75 -7.62 -18.47
N GLY A 282 56.76 -7.01 -17.85
CA GLY A 282 56.62 -5.70 -17.23
C GLY A 282 57.52 -5.54 -16.01
N TYR A 283 57.12 -4.73 -15.04
CA TYR A 283 57.88 -4.47 -13.81
C TYR A 283 56.98 -4.20 -12.62
N GLN A 284 57.58 -4.26 -11.43
CA GLN A 284 56.92 -4.05 -10.16
C GLN A 284 57.72 -3.06 -9.29
N TRP A 285 57.03 -2.23 -8.52
CA TRP A 285 57.63 -1.41 -7.47
C TRP A 285 57.20 -1.89 -6.08
N PHE A 286 58.19 -2.11 -5.21
CA PHE A 286 58.07 -2.12 -3.75
C PHE A 286 58.57 -0.76 -3.29
N LEU A 287 57.95 0.09 -2.47
CA LEU A 287 56.79 0.03 -1.59
C LEU A 287 56.03 1.36 -1.76
N TYR A 288 54.70 1.34 -1.97
CA TYR A 288 53.91 2.54 -2.29
C TYR A 288 54.10 3.70 -1.30
N SER A 289 54.17 3.41 0.00
CA SER A 289 54.29 4.46 1.03
C SER A 289 55.55 5.33 0.90
N LEU A 290 56.54 4.90 0.13
CA LEU A 290 57.81 5.60 -0.12
C LEU A 290 57.93 6.12 -1.56
N MET A 291 56.92 5.91 -2.39
CA MET A 291 56.95 6.39 -3.77
C MET A 291 56.86 7.93 -3.82
N PRO A 292 57.59 8.58 -4.75
CA PRO A 292 57.52 10.02 -4.91
C PRO A 292 56.11 10.45 -5.31
N LYS A 293 55.58 11.51 -4.69
CA LYS A 293 54.26 12.07 -5.00
C LYS A 293 54.23 12.58 -6.44
N THR A 294 53.17 12.28 -7.18
CA THR A 294 53.02 12.68 -8.58
C THR A 294 52.86 14.18 -8.76
N SER A 295 53.64 14.75 -9.69
CA SER A 295 53.59 16.15 -10.12
C SER A 295 52.87 16.37 -11.46
N LEU A 296 52.21 15.35 -12.01
CA LEU A 296 51.40 15.46 -13.23
C LEU A 296 49.93 15.27 -12.87
N VAL A 297 49.12 16.29 -13.21
CA VAL A 297 47.67 16.28 -12.98
C VAL A 297 47.02 16.03 -14.31
N ASN A 298 46.17 15.01 -14.38
CA ASN A 298 45.32 14.75 -15.53
C ASN A 298 43.88 15.10 -15.16
N ALA A 299 43.20 15.85 -16.02
CA ALA A 299 41.81 16.25 -15.84
C ALA A 299 40.92 15.50 -16.82
N SER A 300 39.95 14.75 -16.30
CA SER A 300 38.93 14.03 -17.08
C SER A 300 37.59 14.09 -16.35
N ILE A 301 36.50 13.90 -17.09
CA ILE A 301 35.13 13.89 -16.55
C ILE A 301 34.51 12.51 -16.82
N SER A 302 33.95 11.91 -15.78
CA SER A 302 33.08 10.74 -15.86
C SER A 302 31.63 11.15 -15.57
N THR A 303 30.66 10.44 -16.13
CA THR A 303 29.23 10.72 -15.92
C THR A 303 28.54 9.58 -15.19
N SER A 304 27.58 9.89 -14.31
CA SER A 304 26.78 8.88 -13.61
C SER A 304 25.71 8.22 -14.50
N GLY A 305 25.52 8.71 -15.73
CA GLY A 305 24.44 8.34 -16.63
C GLY A 305 24.50 9.10 -17.96
N PRO A 306 23.41 9.04 -18.77
CA PRO A 306 23.36 9.70 -20.07
C PRO A 306 23.39 11.23 -19.94
N THR A 307 24.06 11.89 -20.90
CA THR A 307 24.17 13.36 -20.96
C THR A 307 23.08 14.00 -21.81
N THR A 308 22.13 13.21 -22.32
CA THR A 308 20.94 13.70 -23.03
C THR A 308 19.70 13.28 -22.26
N PHE A 309 18.92 14.24 -21.75
CA PHE A 309 17.73 13.98 -20.93
C PHE A 309 16.69 15.09 -21.06
N CYS A 310 15.53 14.91 -20.43
CA CYS A 310 14.42 15.88 -20.46
C CYS A 310 14.55 16.94 -19.37
N SER A 311 13.97 18.12 -19.63
CA SER A 311 13.85 19.17 -18.60
C SER A 311 13.25 18.61 -17.31
N GLY A 312 13.87 18.92 -16.17
CA GLY A 312 13.53 18.38 -14.85
C GLY A 312 14.38 17.19 -14.39
N SER A 313 15.17 16.57 -15.28
CA SER A 313 16.18 15.57 -14.91
C SER A 313 17.58 16.19 -14.75
N SER A 314 18.55 15.41 -14.28
CA SER A 314 19.94 15.82 -14.12
C SER A 314 20.92 14.66 -14.32
N VAL A 315 22.20 14.99 -14.52
CA VAL A 315 23.34 14.07 -14.53
C VAL A 315 24.40 14.55 -13.57
N ILE A 316 25.12 13.62 -12.92
CA ILE A 316 26.29 13.96 -12.10
C ILE A 316 27.53 13.83 -12.97
N LEU A 317 28.31 14.91 -13.05
CA LEU A 317 29.64 14.93 -13.66
C LEU A 317 30.68 14.86 -12.54
N THR A 318 31.65 13.95 -12.67
CA THR A 318 32.69 13.72 -11.66
C THR A 318 34.07 13.86 -12.30
N ALA A 319 34.88 14.76 -11.76
CA ALA A 319 36.26 14.99 -12.18
C ALA A 319 37.22 13.88 -11.69
N SER A 320 38.29 13.63 -12.45
CA SER A 320 39.48 12.92 -11.93
C SER A 320 40.09 13.69 -10.76
N THR A 321 40.81 13.00 -9.89
CA THR A 321 41.24 13.58 -8.62
C THR A 321 42.29 14.68 -8.75
N GLY A 322 42.12 15.72 -7.93
CA GLY A 322 43.13 16.73 -7.64
C GLY A 322 42.93 17.32 -6.24
N ALA A 323 43.78 18.28 -5.90
CA ALA A 323 43.66 19.07 -4.68
C ALA A 323 42.53 20.09 -4.75
N THR A 324 42.34 20.75 -5.91
CA THR A 324 41.22 21.68 -6.13
C THR A 324 40.61 21.52 -7.52
N TYR A 325 39.36 21.98 -7.65
CA TYR A 325 38.56 21.86 -8.87
C TYR A 325 37.98 23.23 -9.23
N LEU A 326 37.84 23.49 -10.53
CA LEU A 326 37.12 24.65 -11.05
C LEU A 326 36.34 24.23 -12.30
N TRP A 327 35.02 24.14 -12.16
CA TRP A 327 34.11 23.77 -13.24
C TRP A 327 33.73 24.98 -14.09
N SER A 328 33.63 24.76 -15.40
CA SER A 328 33.07 25.69 -16.37
C SER A 328 31.93 25.02 -17.12
N PRO A 329 30.81 25.70 -17.37
CA PRO A 329 30.44 27.00 -16.81
C PRO A 329 30.07 26.91 -15.31
N GLY A 330 30.05 28.06 -14.61
CA GLY A 330 29.46 28.18 -13.27
C GLY A 330 30.43 28.19 -12.10
N GLY A 331 31.72 27.90 -12.29
CA GLY A 331 32.77 28.13 -11.29
C GLY A 331 32.67 27.26 -10.03
N GLN A 332 31.94 26.15 -10.07
CA GLN A 332 31.83 25.23 -8.93
C GLN A 332 33.19 24.59 -8.63
N THR A 333 33.45 24.25 -7.36
CA THR A 333 34.80 23.83 -6.89
C THR A 333 34.84 22.46 -6.23
N THR A 334 33.74 21.71 -6.26
CA THR A 334 33.64 20.32 -5.79
C THR A 334 34.15 19.34 -6.84
N ARG A 335 34.61 18.15 -6.43
CA ARG A 335 35.02 17.09 -7.38
C ARG A 335 33.88 16.62 -8.29
N SER A 336 32.65 16.70 -7.82
CA SER A 336 31.45 16.35 -8.57
C SER A 336 30.43 17.48 -8.57
N ILE A 337 29.70 17.62 -9.67
CA ILE A 337 28.63 18.61 -9.84
C ILE A 337 27.37 17.95 -10.38
N THR A 338 26.20 18.46 -9.98
CA THR A 338 24.90 18.04 -10.56
C THR A 338 24.51 19.03 -11.64
N VAL A 339 24.30 18.54 -12.86
CA VAL A 339 24.00 19.33 -14.03
C VAL A 339 22.59 19.04 -14.53
N ASN A 340 21.77 20.07 -14.66
CA ASN A 340 20.39 20.01 -15.15
C ASN A 340 20.12 20.98 -16.32
N ALA A 341 21.13 21.73 -16.77
CA ALA A 341 21.05 22.67 -17.87
C ALA A 341 21.86 22.17 -19.08
N ALA A 342 21.40 22.52 -20.29
CA ALA A 342 22.14 22.22 -21.50
C ALA A 342 23.40 23.09 -21.57
N GLY A 343 24.52 22.51 -21.98
CA GLY A 343 25.80 23.22 -22.02
C GLY A 343 26.98 22.29 -22.26
N SER A 344 28.15 22.90 -22.48
CA SER A 344 29.42 22.21 -22.61
C SER A 344 30.21 22.40 -21.32
N TYR A 345 30.41 21.33 -20.56
CA TYR A 345 31.03 21.36 -19.24
C TYR A 345 32.47 20.87 -19.27
N SER A 346 33.40 21.63 -18.71
CA SER A 346 34.80 21.23 -18.50
C SER A 346 35.21 21.49 -17.06
N VAL A 347 36.27 20.83 -16.59
CA VAL A 347 36.82 21.05 -15.25
C VAL A 347 38.32 21.26 -15.32
N THR A 348 38.81 22.29 -14.63
CA THR A 348 40.23 22.46 -14.32
C THR A 348 40.51 21.81 -12.98
N VAL A 349 41.42 20.85 -12.97
CA VAL A 349 41.88 20.13 -11.79
C VAL A 349 43.28 20.63 -11.47
N THR A 350 43.53 21.04 -10.22
CA THR A 350 44.85 21.44 -9.73
C THR A 350 45.35 20.41 -8.71
N GLY A 351 46.56 19.93 -8.88
CA GLY A 351 47.18 18.95 -7.99
C GLY A 351 47.79 19.57 -6.74
N ALA A 352 48.22 18.71 -5.82
CA ALA A 352 48.85 19.13 -4.57
C ALA A 352 50.18 19.87 -4.79
N ALA A 353 50.86 19.65 -5.91
CA ALA A 353 52.07 20.36 -6.31
C ALA A 353 51.79 21.71 -7.02
N GLY A 354 50.52 22.13 -7.11
CA GLY A 354 50.12 23.43 -7.68
C GLY A 354 50.00 23.45 -9.21
N ASN A 355 50.36 22.38 -9.89
CA ASN A 355 50.15 22.22 -11.34
C ASN A 355 48.68 21.92 -11.66
N SER A 356 48.18 22.38 -12.80
CA SER A 356 46.78 22.21 -13.21
C SER A 356 46.64 21.64 -14.62
N ALA A 357 45.51 20.98 -14.87
CA ALA A 357 45.10 20.51 -16.19
C ALA A 357 43.59 20.73 -16.36
N THR A 358 43.13 20.91 -17.60
CA THR A 358 41.72 21.09 -17.94
C THR A 358 41.23 19.90 -18.76
N SER A 359 40.05 19.38 -18.43
CA SER A 359 39.46 18.25 -19.14
C SER A 359 38.99 18.62 -20.54
N ALA A 360 38.83 17.62 -21.40
CA ALA A 360 37.97 17.75 -22.58
C ALA A 360 36.52 18.08 -22.14
N PRO A 361 35.77 18.87 -22.93
CA PRO A 361 34.39 19.21 -22.59
C PRO A 361 33.41 18.04 -22.74
N VAL A 362 32.47 17.93 -21.82
CA VAL A 362 31.30 17.04 -21.88
C VAL A 362 30.07 17.85 -22.26
N VAL A 363 29.44 17.50 -23.37
CA VAL A 363 28.20 18.17 -23.84
C VAL A 363 26.98 17.53 -23.16
N VAL A 364 26.21 18.36 -22.48
CA VAL A 364 24.91 18.02 -21.90
C VAL A 364 23.80 18.64 -22.76
N THR A 365 22.84 17.80 -23.15
CA THR A 365 21.67 18.20 -23.96
C THR A 365 20.41 18.00 -23.13
N VAL A 366 19.64 19.08 -22.95
CA VAL A 366 18.37 19.06 -22.23
C VAL A 366 17.24 19.32 -23.22
N ASN A 367 16.46 18.28 -23.49
CA ASN A 367 15.31 18.36 -24.39
C ASN A 367 14.12 18.97 -23.64
N ALA A 368 13.47 19.95 -24.28
CA ALA A 368 12.20 20.46 -23.78
C ALA A 368 11.13 19.36 -23.90
N ALA A 369 10.32 19.20 -22.86
CA ALA A 369 9.13 18.36 -22.96
C ALA A 369 8.14 18.99 -23.97
N PRO A 370 7.40 18.18 -24.74
CA PRO A 370 6.31 18.71 -25.54
C PRO A 370 5.26 19.35 -24.63
N MET A 371 4.48 20.29 -25.17
CA MET A 371 3.36 20.86 -24.42
C MET A 371 2.35 19.75 -24.10
N ALA A 372 1.88 19.69 -22.86
CA ALA A 372 0.89 18.70 -22.46
C ALA A 372 -0.38 18.86 -23.31
N PRO A 373 -0.87 17.78 -23.93
CA PRO A 373 -2.09 17.86 -24.71
C PRO A 373 -3.29 18.12 -23.81
N THR A 374 -4.34 18.67 -24.40
CA THR A 374 -5.66 18.82 -23.80
C THR A 374 -6.63 17.83 -24.46
N ILE A 375 -7.64 17.41 -23.71
CA ILE A 375 -8.72 16.55 -24.21
C ILE A 375 -10.00 17.37 -24.30
N THR A 376 -10.61 17.38 -25.47
CA THR A 376 -11.95 17.94 -25.70
C THR A 376 -12.95 16.80 -25.88
N ALA A 377 -14.06 16.84 -25.16
CA ALA A 377 -15.16 15.90 -25.32
C ALA A 377 -16.19 16.42 -26.32
N ASN A 378 -16.41 15.69 -27.41
CA ASN A 378 -17.45 15.98 -28.40
C ASN A 378 -18.74 15.24 -28.02
N GLY A 379 -19.36 15.67 -26.92
CA GLY A 379 -20.57 15.08 -26.37
C GLY A 379 -20.55 15.01 -24.84
N PRO A 380 -21.66 14.58 -24.21
CA PRO A 380 -21.72 14.42 -22.77
C PRO A 380 -20.76 13.31 -22.31
N THR A 381 -20.00 13.56 -21.24
CA THR A 381 -19.14 12.54 -20.61
C THR A 381 -19.89 11.70 -19.58
N SER A 382 -21.16 11.97 -19.35
CA SER A 382 -22.07 11.16 -18.53
C SER A 382 -23.28 10.75 -19.37
N PHE A 383 -23.43 9.45 -19.60
CA PHE A 383 -24.46 8.89 -20.49
C PHE A 383 -24.92 7.50 -20.02
N CYS A 384 -25.97 6.99 -20.64
CA CYS A 384 -26.48 5.64 -20.35
C CYS A 384 -25.71 4.56 -21.11
N SER A 385 -25.55 3.39 -20.50
CA SER A 385 -24.93 2.23 -21.15
C SER A 385 -25.56 1.96 -22.52
N GLY A 386 -24.71 1.78 -23.53
CA GLY A 386 -25.09 1.68 -24.95
C GLY A 386 -24.77 2.93 -25.77
N SER A 387 -24.52 4.08 -25.14
CA SER A 387 -24.01 5.29 -25.78
C SER A 387 -22.49 5.41 -25.69
N SER A 388 -21.91 6.39 -26.37
CA SER A 388 -20.48 6.72 -26.32
C SER A 388 -20.22 8.22 -26.47
N VAL A 389 -19.05 8.68 -26.02
CA VAL A 389 -18.51 10.02 -26.27
C VAL A 389 -17.23 9.94 -27.09
N ILE A 390 -17.00 10.91 -27.98
CA ILE A 390 -15.74 11.04 -28.69
C ILE A 390 -14.83 11.99 -27.90
N LEU A 391 -13.66 11.50 -27.50
CA LEU A 391 -12.61 12.32 -26.88
C LEU A 391 -11.55 12.63 -27.95
N VAL A 392 -11.17 13.90 -28.07
CA VAL A 392 -10.22 14.39 -29.08
C VAL A 392 -9.02 15.03 -28.38
N ALA A 393 -7.81 14.60 -28.73
CA ALA A 393 -6.57 15.18 -28.24
C ALA A 393 -6.17 16.41 -29.08
N SER A 394 -5.66 17.45 -28.42
CA SER A 394 -5.15 18.64 -29.11
C SER A 394 -3.74 18.50 -29.70
N ALA A 395 -3.00 17.43 -29.36
CA ALA A 395 -1.70 17.17 -29.99
C ALA A 395 -1.85 16.93 -31.50
N THR A 396 -0.76 17.09 -32.26
CA THR A 396 -0.73 16.90 -33.71
C THR A 396 -0.11 15.56 -34.15
N SER A 397 0.56 14.84 -33.26
CA SER A 397 1.15 13.51 -33.53
C SER A 397 1.52 12.76 -32.23
N ASN A 398 1.96 11.51 -32.38
CA ASN A 398 2.49 10.64 -31.31
C ASN A 398 1.52 10.39 -30.13
N TYR A 399 0.24 10.22 -30.43
CA TYR A 399 -0.79 9.97 -29.43
C TYR A 399 -0.60 8.63 -28.75
N ARG A 400 -0.75 8.62 -27.43
CA ARG A 400 -0.92 7.39 -26.66
C ARG A 400 -1.95 7.61 -25.57
N TRP A 401 -3.15 7.11 -25.81
CA TRP A 401 -4.24 7.15 -24.85
C TRP A 401 -4.04 6.12 -23.74
N SER A 402 -4.62 6.36 -22.57
CA SER A 402 -4.58 5.44 -21.43
C SER A 402 -5.21 4.08 -21.72
N ASN A 403 -6.08 3.99 -22.72
CA ASN A 403 -6.66 2.73 -23.22
C ASN A 403 -5.79 2.04 -24.29
N GLY A 404 -4.58 2.56 -24.56
CA GLY A 404 -3.64 2.01 -25.53
C GLY A 404 -3.82 2.47 -26.98
N ALA A 405 -4.87 3.25 -27.29
CA ALA A 405 -5.08 3.77 -28.64
C ALA A 405 -4.04 4.83 -29.03
N THR A 406 -3.77 4.97 -30.32
CA THR A 406 -2.75 5.88 -30.87
C THR A 406 -3.29 6.86 -31.92
N THR A 407 -4.61 6.99 -32.01
CA THR A 407 -5.30 7.93 -32.90
C THR A 407 -5.55 9.28 -32.22
N GLN A 408 -5.78 10.35 -32.99
CA GLN A 408 -6.07 11.68 -32.42
C GLN A 408 -7.38 11.71 -31.62
N ALA A 409 -8.36 10.89 -32.02
CA ALA A 409 -9.64 10.77 -31.35
C ALA A 409 -9.93 9.31 -30.98
N ILE A 410 -10.63 9.11 -29.87
CA ILE A 410 -11.14 7.81 -29.42
C ILE A 410 -12.64 7.91 -29.14
N SER A 411 -13.37 6.82 -29.44
CA SER A 411 -14.76 6.66 -29.02
C SER A 411 -14.79 5.83 -27.73
N VAL A 412 -15.42 6.37 -26.69
CA VAL A 412 -15.43 5.80 -25.35
C VAL A 412 -16.86 5.50 -24.92
N SER A 413 -17.13 4.25 -24.57
CA SER A 413 -18.44 3.78 -24.08
C SER A 413 -18.41 3.25 -22.64
N SER A 414 -17.23 3.07 -22.06
CA SER A 414 -17.05 2.53 -20.70
C SER A 414 -16.63 3.59 -19.69
N THR A 415 -17.12 3.44 -18.46
CA THR A 415 -16.71 4.27 -17.32
C THR A 415 -15.21 4.16 -17.09
N GLY A 416 -14.54 5.30 -16.95
CA GLY A 416 -13.10 5.34 -16.74
C GLY A 416 -12.53 6.76 -16.78
N SER A 417 -11.24 6.87 -16.45
CA SER A 417 -10.48 8.10 -16.55
C SER A 417 -9.53 8.01 -17.74
N TYR A 418 -9.72 8.89 -18.73
CA TYR A 418 -9.02 8.85 -20.00
C TYR A 418 -8.02 9.99 -20.08
N SER A 419 -6.75 9.65 -20.29
CA SER A 419 -5.67 10.61 -20.55
C SER A 419 -4.99 10.27 -21.88
N VAL A 420 -4.32 11.26 -22.46
CA VAL A 420 -3.50 11.08 -23.67
C VAL A 420 -2.13 11.66 -23.42
N SER A 421 -1.09 10.94 -23.83
CA SER A 421 0.27 11.44 -23.86
C SER A 421 0.77 11.65 -25.28
N THR A 422 1.74 12.56 -25.41
CA THR A 422 2.51 12.77 -26.63
C THR A 422 3.99 12.75 -26.29
N THR A 423 4.79 12.19 -27.19
CA THR A 423 6.24 12.07 -27.04
C THR A 423 6.94 12.85 -28.16
N ASN A 424 7.93 13.67 -27.79
CA ASN A 424 8.87 14.29 -28.73
C ASN A 424 10.30 14.01 -28.25
N ASN A 425 11.15 13.50 -29.14
CA ASN A 425 12.47 12.98 -28.82
C ASN A 425 12.39 11.93 -27.70
N LEU A 426 12.94 12.24 -26.52
CA LEU A 426 12.93 11.40 -25.33
C LEU A 426 11.85 11.80 -24.31
N CYS A 427 11.12 12.89 -24.55
CA CYS A 427 10.30 13.54 -23.54
C CYS A 427 8.82 13.33 -23.81
N THR A 428 8.09 12.98 -22.75
CA THR A 428 6.66 12.70 -22.80
C THR A 428 5.91 13.72 -21.96
N ALA A 429 4.77 14.21 -22.46
CA ALA A 429 3.82 15.00 -21.69
C ALA A 429 2.45 14.36 -21.76
N THR A 430 1.72 14.39 -20.65
CA THR A 430 0.42 13.72 -20.48
C THR A 430 -0.64 14.77 -20.14
N SER A 431 -1.83 14.64 -20.74
CA SER A 431 -2.96 15.51 -20.45
C SER A 431 -3.46 15.33 -19.01
N THR A 432 -4.20 16.32 -18.52
CA THR A 432 -5.14 16.07 -17.43
C THR A 432 -6.18 15.02 -17.87
N PRO A 433 -6.55 14.05 -17.01
CA PRO A 433 -7.54 13.05 -17.39
C PRO A 433 -8.96 13.61 -17.50
N VAL A 434 -9.76 13.07 -18.43
CA VAL A 434 -11.20 13.30 -18.55
C VAL A 434 -11.95 12.07 -18.03
N THR A 435 -12.81 12.27 -17.04
CA THR A 435 -13.67 11.21 -16.50
C THR A 435 -14.90 11.00 -17.39
N VAL A 436 -15.14 9.75 -17.76
CA VAL A 436 -16.36 9.31 -18.46
C VAL A 436 -17.14 8.38 -17.54
N VAL A 437 -18.47 8.56 -17.50
CA VAL A 437 -19.40 7.78 -16.69
C VAL A 437 -20.51 7.21 -17.59
N ALA A 438 -20.54 5.89 -17.70
CA ALA A 438 -21.61 5.14 -18.35
C ALA A 438 -22.50 4.49 -17.28
N SER A 439 -23.67 5.08 -17.00
CA SER A 439 -24.62 4.56 -16.02
C SER A 439 -25.48 3.44 -16.61
N PRO A 440 -25.71 2.32 -15.89
CA PRO A 440 -26.55 1.23 -16.38
C PRO A 440 -27.99 1.72 -16.58
N ILE A 441 -28.70 1.18 -17.57
CA ILE A 441 -30.13 1.46 -17.72
C ILE A 441 -30.90 0.67 -16.65
N PRO A 442 -31.77 1.30 -15.84
CA PRO A 442 -32.52 0.58 -14.82
C PRO A 442 -33.60 -0.31 -15.46
N ALA A 443 -33.99 -1.39 -14.78
CA ALA A 443 -35.13 -2.20 -15.22
C ALA A 443 -36.42 -1.37 -15.22
N VAL A 444 -37.39 -1.76 -16.07
CA VAL A 444 -38.71 -1.11 -16.10
C VAL A 444 -39.41 -1.34 -14.75
N PRO A 445 -39.73 -0.29 -13.98
CA PRO A 445 -40.42 -0.45 -12.71
C PRO A 445 -41.87 -0.89 -12.93
N THR A 446 -42.40 -1.67 -11.99
CA THR A 446 -43.81 -2.03 -11.89
C THR A 446 -44.42 -1.37 -10.66
N ILE A 447 -45.72 -1.07 -10.70
CA ILE A 447 -46.46 -0.51 -9.57
C ILE A 447 -47.33 -1.62 -8.96
N SER A 448 -47.16 -1.89 -7.67
CA SER A 448 -48.07 -2.71 -6.88
C SER A 448 -49.05 -1.84 -6.10
N VAL A 449 -50.31 -2.25 -6.04
CA VAL A 449 -51.39 -1.54 -5.34
C VAL A 449 -51.71 -2.26 -4.04
N ILE A 450 -51.63 -1.54 -2.91
CA ILE A 450 -52.03 -2.04 -1.59
C ILE A 450 -53.28 -1.27 -1.16
N GLY A 451 -54.42 -1.98 -1.14
CA GLY A 451 -55.75 -1.40 -0.93
C GLY A 451 -56.59 -1.38 -2.22
N SER A 452 -57.74 -0.72 -2.17
CA SER A 452 -58.64 -0.58 -3.33
C SER A 452 -58.27 0.66 -4.15
N PRO A 453 -58.05 0.55 -5.47
CA PRO A 453 -57.86 1.72 -6.33
C PRO A 453 -59.16 2.51 -6.59
N SER A 454 -60.31 1.97 -6.16
CA SER A 454 -61.59 2.69 -6.13
C SER A 454 -61.79 3.31 -4.75
N LEU A 455 -61.75 4.64 -4.71
CA LEU A 455 -61.64 5.46 -3.50
C LEU A 455 -63.00 6.05 -3.12
N CYS A 456 -63.56 5.62 -1.99
CA CYS A 456 -64.65 6.34 -1.33
C CYS A 456 -64.16 7.68 -0.76
N PRO A 457 -65.06 8.64 -0.44
CA PRO A 457 -64.66 9.88 0.21
C PRO A 457 -63.86 9.61 1.50
N GLY A 458 -62.65 10.19 1.59
CA GLY A 458 -61.73 10.00 2.71
C GLY A 458 -60.90 8.72 2.69
N ALA A 459 -61.09 7.83 1.70
CA ALA A 459 -60.25 6.63 1.54
C ALA A 459 -58.92 6.96 0.85
N THR A 460 -57.91 6.14 1.12
CA THR A 460 -56.60 6.21 0.48
C THR A 460 -56.18 4.84 -0.05
N VAL A 461 -55.29 4.85 -1.04
CA VAL A 461 -54.61 3.65 -1.54
C VAL A 461 -53.11 3.90 -1.59
N THR A 462 -52.32 2.85 -1.33
CA THR A 462 -50.87 2.93 -1.40
C THR A 462 -50.39 2.34 -2.72
N LEU A 463 -49.61 3.11 -3.47
CA LEU A 463 -48.93 2.67 -4.69
C LEU A 463 -47.44 2.51 -4.38
N THR A 464 -46.86 1.37 -4.71
CA THR A 464 -45.46 1.04 -4.42
C THR A 464 -44.71 0.65 -5.69
N SER A 465 -43.54 1.24 -5.91
CA SER A 465 -42.65 0.90 -7.02
C SER A 465 -41.78 -0.31 -6.72
N SER A 466 -41.56 -1.17 -7.71
CA SER A 466 -40.62 -2.29 -7.64
C SER A 466 -39.16 -1.89 -7.87
N ALA A 467 -38.88 -0.67 -8.34
CA ALA A 467 -37.50 -0.17 -8.42
C ALA A 467 -36.84 -0.15 -7.04
N SER A 468 -35.51 -0.24 -7.01
CA SER A 468 -34.70 -0.20 -5.78
C SER A 468 -34.36 1.23 -5.35
N ASN A 469 -34.21 2.17 -6.28
CA ASN A 469 -33.92 3.58 -6.02
C ASN A 469 -34.36 4.50 -7.18
N GLY A 470 -34.17 5.82 -6.99
CA GLY A 470 -34.34 6.84 -8.04
C GLY A 470 -35.79 7.09 -8.45
N TYR A 471 -36.72 7.17 -7.50
CA TYR A 471 -38.15 7.31 -7.81
C TYR A 471 -38.52 8.74 -8.19
N LEU A 472 -39.32 8.89 -9.24
CA LEU A 472 -40.05 10.11 -9.54
C LEU A 472 -41.46 9.74 -10.02
N TRP A 473 -42.44 9.90 -9.15
CA TRP A 473 -43.84 9.68 -9.45
C TRP A 473 -44.41 10.82 -10.30
N SER A 474 -45.48 10.55 -11.06
CA SER A 474 -46.16 11.55 -11.88
C SER A 474 -46.77 12.72 -11.08
N ASN A 475 -46.92 12.58 -9.76
CA ASN A 475 -47.32 13.64 -8.84
C ASN A 475 -46.12 14.40 -8.22
N GLY A 476 -44.89 14.12 -8.66
CA GLY A 476 -43.67 14.76 -8.19
C GLY A 476 -43.01 14.11 -6.95
N ALA A 477 -43.64 13.11 -6.34
CA ALA A 477 -43.06 12.43 -5.17
C ALA A 477 -41.82 11.59 -5.54
N THR A 478 -40.88 11.46 -4.60
CA THR A 478 -39.60 10.75 -4.81
C THR A 478 -39.38 9.57 -3.87
N THR A 479 -40.41 9.19 -3.10
CA THR A 479 -40.40 8.03 -2.20
C THR A 479 -40.72 6.74 -2.97
N ARG A 480 -40.30 5.58 -2.43
CA ARG A 480 -40.62 4.26 -3.03
C ARG A 480 -42.12 3.98 -3.10
N SER A 481 -42.87 4.48 -2.12
CA SER A 481 -44.33 4.35 -2.02
C SER A 481 -44.97 5.72 -1.86
N ILE A 482 -46.17 5.88 -2.42
CA ILE A 482 -47.02 7.05 -2.24
C ILE A 482 -48.40 6.62 -1.74
N VAL A 483 -49.01 7.45 -0.90
CA VAL A 483 -50.41 7.31 -0.48
C VAL A 483 -51.23 8.34 -1.24
N VAL A 484 -52.24 7.88 -1.96
CA VAL A 484 -53.07 8.74 -2.82
C VAL A 484 -54.54 8.67 -2.41
N SER A 485 -55.17 9.83 -2.33
CA SER A 485 -56.59 10.03 -1.99
C SER A 485 -57.40 10.58 -3.16
N ALA A 486 -56.74 11.00 -4.24
CA ALA A 486 -57.37 11.57 -5.43
C ALA A 486 -57.50 10.51 -6.53
N ALA A 487 -58.55 10.65 -7.35
CA ALA A 487 -58.64 9.96 -8.62
C ALA A 487 -57.61 10.53 -9.60
N GLY A 488 -56.96 9.67 -10.37
CA GLY A 488 -55.94 10.10 -11.32
C GLY A 488 -55.18 8.94 -11.92
N THR A 489 -54.27 9.26 -12.83
CA THR A 489 -53.37 8.29 -13.46
C THR A 489 -51.96 8.49 -12.93
N TYR A 490 -51.40 7.45 -12.34
CA TYR A 490 -50.10 7.46 -11.68
C TYR A 490 -49.08 6.61 -12.45
N SER A 491 -47.88 7.13 -12.62
CA SER A 491 -46.72 6.38 -13.12
C SER A 491 -45.49 6.73 -12.29
N VAL A 492 -44.46 5.89 -12.33
CA VAL A 492 -43.19 6.13 -11.66
C VAL A 492 -42.03 5.96 -12.64
N ARG A 493 -41.09 6.89 -12.61
CA ARG A 493 -39.79 6.75 -13.27
C ARG A 493 -38.76 6.26 -12.24
N ALA A 494 -37.92 5.31 -12.66
CA ALA A 494 -36.77 4.84 -11.90
C ALA A 494 -35.50 5.34 -12.58
N TYR A 495 -34.62 6.00 -11.82
CA TYR A 495 -33.37 6.60 -12.29
C TYR A 495 -32.15 5.85 -11.73
N SER A 496 -31.17 5.59 -12.58
CA SER A 496 -29.85 5.01 -12.23
C SER A 496 -28.69 5.99 -12.42
N GLY A 497 -29.00 7.23 -12.79
CA GLY A 497 -28.08 8.33 -13.07
C GLY A 497 -28.87 9.55 -13.55
N PRO A 498 -28.22 10.70 -13.78
CA PRO A 498 -28.90 11.98 -14.07
C PRO A 498 -29.84 11.93 -15.28
N SER A 499 -29.50 11.14 -16.30
CA SER A 499 -30.23 11.04 -17.57
C SER A 499 -30.81 9.65 -17.86
N CYS A 500 -30.52 8.66 -17.02
CA CYS A 500 -30.84 7.26 -17.29
C CYS A 500 -32.06 6.81 -16.50
N TYR A 501 -33.20 6.70 -17.19
CA TYR A 501 -34.44 6.28 -16.56
C TYR A 501 -35.27 5.31 -17.41
N ARG A 502 -36.19 4.63 -16.72
CA ARG A 502 -37.33 3.90 -17.30
C ARG A 502 -38.61 4.28 -16.57
N ALA A 503 -39.70 4.34 -17.30
CA ALA A 503 -41.03 4.61 -16.75
C ALA A 503 -41.83 3.32 -16.60
N SER A 504 -42.64 3.22 -15.54
CA SER A 504 -43.62 2.16 -15.38
C SER A 504 -44.77 2.32 -16.37
N ALA A 505 -45.57 1.26 -16.54
CA ALA A 505 -46.94 1.41 -16.99
C ALA A 505 -47.75 2.27 -15.99
N THR A 506 -48.85 2.85 -16.44
CA THR A 506 -49.72 3.70 -15.62
C THR A 506 -50.73 2.90 -14.81
N ILE A 507 -51.04 3.33 -13.59
CA ILE A 507 -52.14 2.84 -12.75
C ILE A 507 -53.17 3.95 -12.55
N THR A 508 -54.47 3.63 -12.71
CA THR A 508 -55.55 4.59 -12.52
C THR A 508 -56.29 4.35 -11.22
N THR A 509 -56.47 5.40 -10.41
CA THR A 509 -57.37 5.41 -9.27
C THR A 509 -58.69 6.08 -9.66
N THR A 510 -59.80 5.57 -9.13
CA THR A 510 -61.15 6.05 -9.46
C THR A 510 -61.83 6.60 -8.22
N ALA A 511 -62.40 7.79 -8.29
CA ALA A 511 -63.20 8.34 -7.21
C ALA A 511 -64.61 7.75 -7.28
N LEU A 512 -65.05 7.16 -6.18
CA LEU A 512 -66.41 6.71 -6.00
C LEU A 512 -67.21 7.81 -5.29
N THR A 513 -68.44 8.04 -5.75
CA THR A 513 -69.38 8.91 -5.04
C THR A 513 -69.91 8.19 -3.81
N GLY A 514 -69.71 8.77 -2.63
CA GLY A 514 -70.36 8.32 -1.40
C GLY A 514 -71.86 8.67 -1.37
N PRO A 515 -72.64 8.03 -0.48
CA PRO A 515 -74.01 8.49 -0.24
C PRO A 515 -73.99 9.89 0.42
N ALA A 516 -75.04 10.68 0.22
CA ALA A 516 -75.22 11.90 1.00
C ALA A 516 -75.24 11.57 2.50
N THR A 517 -74.66 12.44 3.33
CA THR A 517 -74.66 12.27 4.79
C THR A 517 -76.10 12.09 5.28
N PRO A 518 -76.43 10.95 5.91
CA PRO A 518 -77.81 10.68 6.28
C PRO A 518 -78.26 11.59 7.42
N VAL A 519 -79.52 12.03 7.36
CA VAL A 519 -80.17 12.79 8.44
C VAL A 519 -81.18 11.90 9.15
N ILE A 520 -81.18 11.93 10.48
CA ILE A 520 -82.17 11.23 11.30
C ILE A 520 -83.30 12.22 11.63
N SER A 521 -84.53 11.86 11.26
CA SER A 521 -85.75 12.56 11.65
C SER A 521 -86.55 11.73 12.66
N LEU A 522 -87.18 12.39 13.63
CA LEU A 522 -88.08 11.77 14.60
C LEU A 522 -89.49 11.67 14.02
N GLN A 523 -90.15 10.52 14.20
CA GLN A 523 -91.59 10.41 14.03
C GLN A 523 -92.27 10.49 15.41
N GLY A 524 -92.50 11.72 15.88
CA GLY A 524 -93.08 11.99 17.20
C GLY A 524 -92.09 12.52 18.23
N SER A 525 -92.46 12.43 19.52
CA SER A 525 -91.62 12.90 20.63
C SER A 525 -90.36 12.04 20.79
N PRO A 526 -89.17 12.64 21.04
CA PRO A 526 -87.96 11.91 21.40
C PRO A 526 -87.95 11.37 22.83
N GLN A 527 -89.07 11.50 23.56
CA GLN A 527 -89.22 11.09 24.94
C GLN A 527 -89.94 9.75 25.05
N LEU A 528 -89.33 8.80 25.75
CA LEU A 528 -89.97 7.58 26.23
C LEU A 528 -90.74 7.89 27.51
N SER A 529 -92.00 7.47 27.58
CA SER A 529 -92.85 7.59 28.77
C SER A 529 -93.76 6.37 28.89
N ASN A 530 -94.50 6.24 29.99
CA ASN A 530 -95.48 5.17 30.13
C ASN A 530 -96.59 5.25 29.06
N SER A 531 -96.92 6.45 28.56
CA SER A 531 -97.89 6.66 27.46
C SER A 531 -97.27 6.56 26.06
N GLN A 532 -95.93 6.55 25.96
CA GLN A 532 -95.18 6.41 24.73
C GLN A 532 -93.93 5.54 24.97
N PRO A 533 -94.06 4.20 24.99
CA PRO A 533 -92.96 3.30 25.36
C PRO A 533 -91.89 3.14 24.29
N THR A 534 -92.05 3.75 23.10
CA THR A 534 -91.13 3.63 21.98
C THR A 534 -90.99 4.94 21.19
N VAL A 535 -89.81 5.19 20.62
CA VAL A 535 -89.54 6.27 19.66
C VAL A 535 -89.13 5.67 18.32
N THR A 536 -89.70 6.19 17.23
CA THR A 536 -89.34 5.78 15.87
C THR A 536 -88.37 6.79 15.25
N LEU A 537 -87.19 6.32 14.88
CA LEU A 537 -86.16 7.08 14.17
C LEU A 537 -86.18 6.71 12.69
N ARG A 538 -86.15 7.71 11.82
CA ARG A 538 -86.14 7.54 10.37
C ARG A 538 -84.92 8.19 9.75
N SER A 539 -84.18 7.44 8.93
CA SER A 539 -83.09 7.97 8.11
C SER A 539 -83.57 8.47 6.75
N THR A 540 -82.81 9.37 6.12
CA THR A 540 -82.93 9.72 4.69
C THR A 540 -82.78 8.49 3.78
N SER A 541 -83.18 8.60 2.51
CA SER A 541 -83.12 7.46 1.58
C SER A 541 -81.67 7.08 1.25
N ALA A 542 -81.34 5.79 1.31
CA ALA A 542 -80.05 5.21 0.99
C ALA A 542 -80.24 3.74 0.57
N ASN A 543 -79.20 3.12 0.00
CA ASN A 543 -79.28 1.73 -0.48
C ASN A 543 -79.18 0.70 0.66
N GLY A 544 -78.58 1.07 1.79
CA GLY A 544 -78.52 0.25 2.99
C GLY A 544 -78.26 1.09 4.24
N TYR A 545 -78.55 0.51 5.41
CA TYR A 545 -78.45 1.18 6.71
C TYR A 545 -77.76 0.29 7.74
N ALA A 546 -76.96 0.90 8.61
CA ALA A 546 -76.46 0.27 9.82
C ALA A 546 -76.63 1.27 10.97
N TRP A 547 -77.52 0.97 11.92
CA TRP A 547 -77.77 1.79 13.08
C TRP A 547 -76.88 1.41 14.25
N SER A 548 -76.58 2.37 15.13
CA SER A 548 -75.87 2.08 16.39
C SER A 548 -76.64 1.16 17.33
N SER A 549 -77.94 0.96 17.12
CA SER A 549 -78.77 -0.06 17.79
C SER A 549 -78.54 -1.47 17.27
N GLY A 550 -77.80 -1.65 16.16
CA GLY A 550 -77.63 -2.92 15.45
C GLY A 550 -78.69 -3.21 14.38
N GLN A 551 -79.73 -2.39 14.28
CA GLN A 551 -80.79 -2.54 13.27
C GLN A 551 -80.33 -2.03 11.89
N THR A 552 -80.94 -2.52 10.81
CA THR A 552 -80.48 -2.28 9.42
C THR A 552 -81.56 -1.74 8.47
N THR A 553 -82.74 -1.41 9.00
CA THR A 553 -83.86 -0.85 8.23
C THR A 553 -83.82 0.68 8.20
N ARG A 554 -84.48 1.30 7.22
CA ARG A 554 -84.55 2.78 7.10
C ARG A 554 -85.22 3.45 8.30
N ASN A 555 -86.25 2.80 8.85
CA ASN A 555 -86.93 3.22 10.06
C ASN A 555 -86.61 2.18 11.14
N ILE A 556 -86.29 2.65 12.33
CA ILE A 556 -86.09 1.80 13.49
C ILE A 556 -86.94 2.29 14.65
N THR A 557 -87.34 1.37 15.50
CA THR A 557 -88.04 1.68 16.75
C THR A 557 -87.13 1.32 17.90
N VAL A 558 -86.97 2.26 18.83
CA VAL A 558 -86.12 2.14 20.01
C VAL A 558 -86.96 2.35 21.26
N ASN A 559 -86.70 1.57 22.29
CA ASN A 559 -87.43 1.56 23.56
C ASN A 559 -86.53 1.86 24.76
N SER A 560 -85.29 2.26 24.49
CA SER A 560 -84.30 2.61 25.51
C SER A 560 -83.71 3.98 25.22
N GLN A 561 -83.44 4.72 26.29
CA GLN A 561 -82.74 5.99 26.18
C GLN A 561 -81.31 5.79 25.69
N GLY A 562 -80.82 6.72 24.87
CA GLY A 562 -79.49 6.61 24.27
C GLY A 562 -79.26 7.58 23.12
N SER A 563 -78.04 7.54 22.60
CA SER A 563 -77.60 8.30 21.43
C SER A 563 -77.57 7.39 20.21
N TYR A 564 -78.37 7.71 19.19
CA TYR A 564 -78.54 6.89 18.00
C TYR A 564 -77.92 7.55 16.77
N ARG A 565 -77.14 6.78 16.00
CA ARG A 565 -76.56 7.17 14.71
C ARG A 565 -76.90 6.14 13.65
N VAL A 566 -76.91 6.56 12.38
CA VAL A 566 -77.08 5.67 11.23
C VAL A 566 -75.97 5.87 10.23
N THR A 567 -75.40 4.77 9.74
CA THR A 567 -74.49 4.73 8.60
C THR A 567 -75.28 4.34 7.36
N ALA A 568 -75.39 5.25 6.41
CA ALA A 568 -75.91 4.98 5.07
C ALA A 568 -74.83 4.30 4.23
N ILE A 569 -75.24 3.28 3.46
CA ILE A 569 -74.38 2.49 2.59
C ILE A 569 -74.88 2.69 1.15
N ALA A 570 -74.00 3.08 0.24
CA ALA A 570 -74.28 3.20 -1.19
C ALA A 570 -74.10 1.85 -1.92
N ALA A 571 -74.56 1.75 -3.17
CA ALA A 571 -74.49 0.51 -3.96
C ALA A 571 -73.04 0.06 -4.26
N ASN A 572 -72.12 1.03 -4.36
CA ASN A 572 -70.69 0.79 -4.53
C ASN A 572 -69.95 0.49 -3.21
N GLY A 573 -70.68 0.36 -2.10
CA GLY A 573 -70.13 0.04 -0.77
C GLY A 573 -69.62 1.24 0.03
N CYS A 574 -69.59 2.46 -0.54
CA CYS A 574 -69.20 3.66 0.20
C CYS A 574 -70.19 4.01 1.31
N ARG A 575 -69.69 4.59 2.41
CA ARG A 575 -70.45 4.80 3.65
C ARG A 575 -70.40 6.26 4.11
N ALA A 576 -71.49 6.74 4.70
CA ALA A 576 -71.55 8.02 5.40
C ALA A 576 -72.39 7.89 6.68
N THR A 577 -71.96 8.51 7.78
CA THR A 577 -72.60 8.37 9.10
C THR A 577 -73.24 9.68 9.54
N SER A 578 -74.45 9.60 10.11
CA SER A 578 -75.21 10.76 10.59
C SER A 578 -74.61 11.40 11.86
N ALA A 579 -75.02 12.64 12.11
CA ALA A 579 -75.01 13.20 13.47
C ALA A 579 -75.90 12.34 14.41
N PRO A 580 -75.65 12.34 15.74
CA PRO A 580 -76.44 11.55 16.67
C PRO A 580 -77.78 12.21 16.98
N VAL A 581 -78.81 11.42 17.26
CA VAL A 581 -80.07 11.86 17.86
C VAL A 581 -80.21 11.23 19.24
N ILE A 582 -80.56 12.05 20.23
CA ILE A 582 -80.74 11.61 21.62
C ILE A 582 -82.21 11.26 21.87
N VAL A 583 -82.45 10.07 22.43
CA VAL A 583 -83.74 9.64 22.95
C VAL A 583 -83.62 9.56 24.48
N SER A 584 -84.54 10.19 25.22
CA SER A 584 -84.54 10.23 26.70
C SER A 584 -85.83 9.64 27.28
N ALA A 585 -85.88 9.35 28.59
CA ALA A 585 -87.03 8.74 29.26
C ALA A 585 -87.57 9.61 30.41
N ASN A 586 -88.88 9.51 30.70
CA ASN A 586 -89.59 10.07 31.86
C ASN A 586 -89.61 11.61 32.01
N GLY A 587 -89.55 12.37 30.92
CA GLY A 587 -89.81 13.82 30.94
C GLY A 587 -88.84 14.65 31.79
N CYS A 588 -87.75 14.06 32.26
CA CYS A 588 -86.69 14.72 33.00
C CYS A 588 -85.54 15.10 32.06
N THR A 589 -84.87 16.20 32.36
CA THR A 589 -83.61 16.58 31.71
C THR A 589 -82.47 15.76 32.33
N PRO A 590 -81.75 14.93 31.56
CA PRO A 590 -80.55 14.25 32.07
C PRO A 590 -79.52 15.26 32.60
N PRO A 591 -78.72 14.90 33.64
CA PRO A 591 -77.61 15.76 34.06
C PRO A 591 -76.60 15.95 32.92
N ALA A 592 -75.78 17.00 32.99
CA ALA A 592 -74.70 17.22 32.01
C ALA A 592 -73.85 15.95 31.85
N VAL A 593 -73.45 15.62 30.62
CA VAL A 593 -72.69 14.40 30.32
C VAL A 593 -71.40 14.41 31.15
N PRO A 594 -71.16 13.40 32.01
CA PRO A 594 -69.92 13.33 32.77
C PRO A 594 -68.73 13.17 31.82
N VAL A 595 -67.66 13.90 32.09
CA VAL A 595 -66.36 13.75 31.44
C VAL A 595 -65.49 12.85 32.31
N ILE A 596 -64.81 11.89 31.69
CA ILE A 596 -63.79 11.09 32.38
C ILE A 596 -62.46 11.80 32.22
N THR A 597 -61.86 12.22 33.33
CA THR A 597 -60.45 12.63 33.37
C THR A 597 -59.58 11.42 33.71
N VAL A 598 -58.46 11.30 33.01
CA VAL A 598 -57.51 10.21 33.16
C VAL A 598 -56.29 10.73 33.89
N SER A 599 -55.93 10.07 35.00
CA SER A 599 -54.66 10.30 35.70
C SER A 599 -53.79 9.04 35.55
N GLY A 600 -52.79 9.13 34.67
CA GLY A 600 -51.95 8.01 34.24
C GLY A 600 -52.13 7.66 32.75
N SER A 601 -51.50 6.56 32.32
CA SER A 601 -51.53 6.08 30.93
C SER A 601 -52.73 5.17 30.69
N THR A 602 -53.54 5.39 29.65
CA THR A 602 -54.58 4.44 29.22
C THR A 602 -54.01 3.22 28.49
N VAL A 603 -52.70 3.16 28.28
CA VAL A 603 -51.98 1.99 27.77
C VAL A 603 -51.18 1.42 28.93
N LEU A 604 -51.55 0.21 29.37
CA LEU A 604 -51.01 -0.49 30.53
C LEU A 604 -50.21 -1.73 30.12
N ILE A 605 -49.21 -2.09 30.94
CA ILE A 605 -48.54 -3.41 30.94
C ILE A 605 -48.90 -4.15 32.24
N PRO A 606 -48.68 -5.49 32.34
CA PRO A 606 -49.02 -6.24 33.56
C PRO A 606 -48.44 -5.62 34.83
N GLY A 607 -49.29 -5.33 35.81
CA GLY A 607 -48.91 -4.70 37.09
C GLY A 607 -49.12 -3.18 37.17
N GLN A 608 -49.40 -2.49 36.06
CA GLN A 608 -49.74 -1.07 36.07
C GLN A 608 -51.24 -0.82 36.22
N THR A 609 -51.57 0.37 36.72
CA THR A 609 -52.95 0.84 36.86
C THR A 609 -53.11 2.26 36.33
N VAL A 610 -54.33 2.63 35.96
CA VAL A 610 -54.71 4.01 35.62
C VAL A 610 -55.94 4.41 36.42
N THR A 611 -55.99 5.67 36.85
CA THR A 611 -57.14 6.21 37.57
C THR A 611 -58.04 6.98 36.62
N LEU A 612 -59.32 6.59 36.58
CA LEU A 612 -60.36 7.26 35.82
C LEU A 612 -61.28 8.00 36.81
N THR A 613 -61.49 9.29 36.60
CA THR A 613 -62.29 10.15 37.50
C THR A 613 -63.44 10.78 36.74
N SER A 614 -64.66 10.70 37.29
CA SER A 614 -65.84 11.34 36.72
C SER A 614 -65.95 12.80 37.16
N SER A 615 -66.28 13.68 36.21
CA SER A 615 -66.56 15.09 36.49
C SER A 615 -67.95 15.33 37.12
N ALA A 616 -68.82 14.33 37.21
CA ALA A 616 -70.13 14.48 37.83
C ALA A 616 -70.04 14.61 39.35
N ALA A 617 -70.90 15.45 39.94
CA ALA A 617 -70.93 15.73 41.38
C ALA A 617 -71.57 14.61 42.23
N GLY A 618 -72.28 13.65 41.62
CA GLY A 618 -72.94 12.57 42.35
C GLY A 618 -73.62 11.54 41.44
N GLY A 619 -74.04 10.41 42.06
CA GLY A 619 -74.81 9.36 41.38
C GLY A 619 -73.99 8.57 40.37
N TRP A 620 -72.79 8.09 40.71
CA TRP A 620 -71.92 7.39 39.76
C TRP A 620 -72.30 5.91 39.60
N LEU A 621 -72.25 5.42 38.38
CA LEU A 621 -72.22 3.99 38.07
C LEU A 621 -71.30 3.76 36.88
N TRP A 622 -70.11 3.22 37.14
CA TRP A 622 -69.14 2.86 36.12
C TRP A 622 -69.57 1.59 35.38
N SER A 623 -69.05 1.37 34.17
CA SER A 623 -69.22 0.12 33.42
C SER A 623 -68.66 -1.10 34.15
N THR A 624 -67.81 -0.90 35.16
CA THR A 624 -67.33 -1.93 36.10
C THR A 624 -68.33 -2.28 37.19
N GLY A 625 -69.43 -1.52 37.33
CA GLY A 625 -70.39 -1.61 38.43
C GLY A 625 -70.04 -0.76 39.66
N ALA A 626 -68.86 -0.12 39.69
CA ALA A 626 -68.47 0.72 40.82
C ALA A 626 -69.30 2.01 40.90
N THR A 627 -69.56 2.49 42.13
CA THR A 627 -70.38 3.68 42.41
C THR A 627 -69.61 4.85 43.01
N THR A 628 -68.28 4.80 42.96
CA THR A 628 -67.38 5.87 43.42
C THR A 628 -67.11 6.89 42.32
N GLN A 629 -66.75 8.12 42.70
CA GLN A 629 -66.41 9.18 41.73
C GLN A 629 -65.21 8.82 40.84
N SER A 630 -64.25 8.07 41.38
CA SER A 630 -63.09 7.57 40.66
C SER A 630 -62.96 6.05 40.78
N ILE A 631 -62.37 5.42 39.77
CA ILE A 631 -61.98 4.02 39.76
C ILE A 631 -60.52 3.86 39.34
N VAL A 632 -59.85 2.86 39.90
CA VAL A 632 -58.51 2.42 39.47
C VAL A 632 -58.69 1.16 38.64
N VAL A 633 -58.16 1.15 37.41
CA VAL A 633 -58.32 0.04 36.48
C VAL A 633 -56.97 -0.48 36.01
N SER A 634 -56.84 -1.80 35.92
CA SER A 634 -55.61 -2.52 35.52
C SER A 634 -55.82 -3.45 34.34
N THR A 635 -57.05 -3.52 33.81
CA THR A 635 -57.44 -4.44 32.75
C THR A 635 -57.75 -3.70 31.46
N ALA A 636 -57.58 -4.38 30.32
CA ALA A 636 -58.03 -3.85 29.04
C ALA A 636 -59.55 -3.78 29.02
N GLY A 637 -60.09 -2.70 28.48
CA GLY A 637 -61.52 -2.53 28.33
C GLY A 637 -61.90 -1.11 27.96
N THR A 638 -63.17 -0.95 27.61
CA THR A 638 -63.76 0.37 27.40
C THR A 638 -64.59 0.75 28.61
N TYR A 639 -64.26 1.89 29.22
CA TYR A 639 -64.85 2.37 30.45
C TYR A 639 -65.76 3.57 30.20
N THR A 640 -66.96 3.52 30.75
CA THR A 640 -67.93 4.64 30.75
C THR A 640 -68.45 4.82 32.17
N VAL A 641 -68.87 6.04 32.52
CA VAL A 641 -69.57 6.32 33.79
C VAL A 641 -70.93 6.94 33.51
N ARG A 642 -71.96 6.45 34.22
CA ARG A 642 -73.28 7.08 34.30
C ARG A 642 -73.34 7.99 35.51
N ALA A 643 -73.92 9.17 35.32
CA ALA A 643 -74.24 10.11 36.40
C ALA A 643 -75.76 10.21 36.54
N TYR A 644 -76.31 9.90 37.73
CA TYR A 644 -77.74 9.96 38.03
C TYR A 644 -78.11 11.23 38.81
N ASN A 645 -79.28 11.80 38.51
CA ASN A 645 -79.90 12.84 39.34
C ASN A 645 -80.92 12.23 40.34
N ALA A 646 -81.46 13.05 41.25
CA ALA A 646 -82.43 12.64 42.27
C ALA A 646 -83.74 12.02 41.72
N GLY A 647 -84.01 12.15 40.41
CA GLY A 647 -85.15 11.56 39.70
C GLY A 647 -84.84 10.25 38.95
N SER A 648 -83.69 9.61 39.21
CA SER A 648 -83.21 8.39 38.51
C SER A 648 -82.89 8.56 37.02
N CYS A 649 -82.73 9.80 36.54
CA CYS A 649 -82.35 10.10 35.16
C CYS A 649 -80.83 10.19 35.04
N PHE A 650 -80.25 9.70 33.94
CA PHE A 650 -78.80 9.67 33.79
C PHE A 650 -78.28 10.15 32.45
N SER A 651 -77.03 10.62 32.45
CA SER A 651 -76.20 10.79 31.26
C SER A 651 -74.99 9.85 31.35
N THR A 652 -74.50 9.38 30.20
CA THR A 652 -73.34 8.48 30.12
C THR A 652 -72.18 9.22 29.49
N SER A 653 -70.98 9.10 30.05
CA SER A 653 -69.77 9.69 29.50
C SER A 653 -69.45 9.16 28.09
N ASN A 654 -68.62 9.90 27.35
CA ASN A 654 -67.90 9.28 26.25
C ASN A 654 -67.02 8.13 26.79
N PRO A 655 -66.84 7.04 26.02
CA PRO A 655 -66.01 5.92 26.42
C PRO A 655 -64.53 6.32 26.48
N VAL A 656 -63.82 5.81 27.49
CA VAL A 656 -62.35 5.81 27.57
C VAL A 656 -61.87 4.37 27.40
N THR A 657 -61.07 4.11 26.37
CA THR A 657 -60.48 2.80 26.14
C THR A 657 -59.15 2.70 26.87
N VAL A 658 -59.03 1.69 27.73
CA VAL A 658 -57.77 1.25 28.31
C VAL A 658 -57.31 0.00 27.58
N LEU A 659 -56.06 0.02 27.13
CA LEU A 659 -55.42 -1.10 26.44
C LEU A 659 -54.45 -1.78 27.39
N LEU A 660 -54.53 -3.10 27.51
CA LEU A 660 -53.50 -3.89 28.17
C LEU A 660 -52.61 -4.50 27.09
N VAL A 661 -51.40 -3.98 26.99
CA VAL A 661 -50.37 -4.51 26.10
C VAL A 661 -49.70 -5.66 26.83
N SER A 662 -50.08 -6.89 26.46
CA SER A 662 -49.28 -8.07 26.77
C SER A 662 -48.54 -8.47 25.51
N ALA A 663 -47.22 -8.41 25.54
CA ALA A 663 -46.41 -9.07 24.52
C ALA A 663 -46.52 -10.57 24.80
N ARG A 664 -47.40 -11.28 24.09
CA ARG A 664 -47.32 -12.74 24.03
C ARG A 664 -46.36 -13.09 22.90
N PHE A 665 -45.12 -13.33 23.25
CA PHE A 665 -44.20 -14.09 22.41
C PHE A 665 -43.69 -15.28 23.20
N SER A 666 -43.76 -16.45 22.57
CA SER A 666 -43.28 -17.72 23.09
C SER A 666 -41.75 -17.68 23.18
N ALA A 667 -41.24 -17.16 24.28
CA ALA A 667 -39.89 -17.44 24.74
C ALA A 667 -40.03 -18.45 25.88
N ASP A 668 -39.30 -19.56 25.77
CA ASP A 668 -39.12 -20.53 26.84
C ASP A 668 -38.61 -19.79 28.10
N LEU A 669 -39.43 -19.75 29.16
CA LEU A 669 -39.19 -19.01 30.40
C LEU A 669 -38.16 -19.69 31.33
N SER A 670 -37.24 -20.48 30.78
CA SER A 670 -36.32 -21.29 31.57
C SER A 670 -35.00 -20.60 31.95
N GLN A 671 -34.77 -19.34 31.54
CA GLN A 671 -33.50 -18.64 31.82
C GLN A 671 -33.73 -17.23 32.44
N PRO A 672 -33.33 -16.99 33.70
CA PRO A 672 -33.34 -15.63 34.27
C PRO A 672 -32.19 -14.80 33.69
N SER A 673 -32.50 -13.69 33.01
CA SER A 673 -31.47 -12.75 32.52
C SER A 673 -30.95 -11.88 33.66
N THR A 674 -29.65 -11.92 33.93
CA THR A 674 -28.95 -11.11 34.95
C THR A 674 -28.53 -9.72 34.46
N GLN A 675 -29.09 -9.23 33.34
CA GLN A 675 -28.64 -7.99 32.70
C GLN A 675 -29.61 -6.83 32.93
N SER A 676 -29.04 -5.62 33.00
CA SER A 676 -29.78 -4.36 33.13
C SER A 676 -30.67 -4.11 31.90
N GLU A 677 -31.93 -3.76 32.15
CA GLU A 677 -32.89 -3.30 31.14
C GLU A 677 -32.33 -2.09 30.38
N PRO A 678 -32.61 -1.96 29.07
CA PRO A 678 -32.16 -0.82 28.29
C PRO A 678 -32.83 0.46 28.78
N VAL A 679 -32.04 1.53 28.91
CA VAL A 679 -32.52 2.84 29.41
C VAL A 679 -32.61 3.80 28.24
N LEU A 680 -33.79 4.39 28.04
CA LEU A 680 -34.02 5.39 27.00
C LEU A 680 -34.21 6.77 27.62
N TYR A 681 -33.39 7.75 27.25
CA TYR A 681 -33.50 9.13 27.74
C TYR A 681 -33.10 10.19 26.71
N PRO A 682 -33.70 11.40 26.73
CA PRO A 682 -34.90 11.73 27.48
C PRO A 682 -36.11 10.95 26.95
N ASN A 683 -37.03 10.60 27.84
CA ASN A 683 -38.29 9.96 27.49
C ASN A 683 -39.39 10.50 28.43
N PRO A 684 -40.21 11.47 28.00
CA PRO A 684 -40.51 11.79 26.59
C PRO A 684 -39.38 12.50 25.82
N VAL A 685 -39.28 12.23 24.52
CA VAL A 685 -38.30 12.77 23.57
C VAL A 685 -38.95 13.73 22.59
N LYS A 686 -38.24 14.80 22.19
CA LYS A 686 -38.66 15.70 21.10
C LYS A 686 -37.97 15.36 19.78
N SER A 687 -36.64 15.49 19.74
CA SER A 687 -35.86 15.30 18.51
C SER A 687 -34.94 14.09 18.53
N THR A 688 -34.28 13.84 19.67
CA THR A 688 -33.25 12.81 19.79
C THR A 688 -33.33 12.10 21.15
N ALA A 689 -33.40 10.78 21.13
CA ALA A 689 -33.31 9.92 22.32
C ALA A 689 -32.00 9.14 22.32
N HIS A 690 -31.46 8.87 23.50
CA HIS A 690 -30.30 8.01 23.72
C HIS A 690 -30.75 6.69 24.35
N LEU A 691 -30.40 5.59 23.70
CA LEU A 691 -30.60 4.24 24.21
C LEU A 691 -29.29 3.72 24.80
N GLU A 692 -29.31 3.40 26.09
CA GLU A 692 -28.24 2.68 26.77
C GLU A 692 -28.60 1.23 26.95
N TYR A 693 -27.70 0.33 26.60
CA TYR A 693 -27.85 -1.11 26.86
C TYR A 693 -26.49 -1.77 27.04
N THR A 694 -26.44 -2.87 27.77
CA THR A 694 -25.22 -3.65 27.98
C THR A 694 -25.24 -4.88 27.07
N ALA A 695 -24.15 -5.13 26.35
CA ALA A 695 -23.93 -6.34 25.54
C ALA A 695 -22.80 -7.20 26.13
N VAL A 696 -22.80 -8.51 25.87
CA VAL A 696 -21.82 -9.46 26.45
C VAL A 696 -20.75 -9.86 25.42
N THR A 697 -21.10 -9.84 24.15
CA THR A 697 -20.30 -10.20 22.99
C THR A 697 -20.37 -9.09 21.94
N GLU A 698 -19.36 -9.06 21.08
CA GLU A 698 -19.29 -8.12 19.96
C GLU A 698 -20.23 -8.59 18.83
N GLY A 699 -20.95 -7.67 18.20
CA GLY A 699 -21.88 -8.02 17.13
C GLY A 699 -22.62 -6.84 16.51
N THR A 700 -23.75 -7.13 15.88
CA THR A 700 -24.67 -6.12 15.33
C THR A 700 -25.94 -6.10 16.13
N ALA A 701 -26.31 -4.91 16.62
CA ALA A 701 -27.58 -4.67 17.27
C ALA A 701 -28.50 -3.90 16.32
N ARG A 702 -29.79 -4.20 16.38
CA ARG A 702 -30.82 -3.66 15.49
C ARG A 702 -31.97 -3.08 16.30
N ILE A 703 -32.29 -1.82 16.06
CA ILE A 703 -33.44 -1.12 16.64
C ILE A 703 -34.59 -1.10 15.64
N ARG A 704 -35.76 -1.54 16.08
CA ARG A 704 -37.03 -1.43 15.36
C ARG A 704 -38.03 -0.68 16.21
N VAL A 705 -38.58 0.43 15.74
CA VAL A 705 -39.59 1.21 16.45
C VAL A 705 -40.96 0.93 15.84
N PHE A 706 -41.91 0.49 16.65
CA PHE A 706 -43.28 0.21 16.23
C PHE A 706 -44.24 1.20 16.85
N ASP A 707 -45.26 1.62 16.10
CA ASP A 707 -46.41 2.28 16.70
C ASP A 707 -47.27 1.28 17.49
N LEU A 708 -48.23 1.78 18.27
CA LEU A 708 -49.11 0.93 19.10
C LEU A 708 -50.06 0.04 18.27
N THR A 709 -50.14 0.22 16.96
CA THR A 709 -50.88 -0.67 16.05
C THR A 709 -50.01 -1.82 15.52
N GLY A 710 -48.73 -1.85 15.92
CA GLY A 710 -47.75 -2.86 15.50
C GLY A 710 -47.10 -2.55 14.14
N ARG A 711 -47.29 -1.35 13.58
CA ARG A 711 -46.61 -0.97 12.32
C ARG A 711 -45.21 -0.48 12.63
N LEU A 712 -44.24 -0.94 11.84
CA LEU A 712 -42.84 -0.53 11.91
C LEU A 712 -42.70 0.91 11.39
N GLN A 713 -42.04 1.76 12.16
CA GLN A 713 -41.86 3.19 11.94
C GLN A 713 -40.37 3.57 11.76
N LEU A 714 -39.47 2.87 12.44
CA LEU A 714 -38.01 3.03 12.30
C LEU A 714 -37.35 1.65 12.32
N ASP A 715 -36.29 1.47 11.54
CA ASP A 715 -35.47 0.26 11.51
C ASP A 715 -34.01 0.62 11.24
N GLN A 716 -33.11 0.33 12.19
CA GLN A 716 -31.69 0.74 12.14
C GLN A 716 -30.78 -0.32 12.73
N GLU A 717 -29.61 -0.53 12.14
CA GLU A 717 -28.58 -1.44 12.61
C GLU A 717 -27.31 -0.67 13.00
N PHE A 718 -26.61 -1.12 14.03
CA PHE A 718 -25.37 -0.52 14.52
C PHE A 718 -24.42 -1.56 15.13
N PRO A 719 -23.10 -1.28 15.14
CA PRO A 719 -22.13 -2.10 15.85
C PRO A 719 -22.43 -2.11 17.36
N SER A 720 -22.24 -3.27 17.99
CA SER A 720 -22.41 -3.49 19.42
C SER A 720 -21.14 -4.07 20.00
N GLU A 721 -20.59 -3.40 21.02
CA GLU A 721 -19.35 -3.80 21.70
C GLU A 721 -19.66 -4.44 23.07
N PRO A 722 -18.85 -5.38 23.57
CA PRO A 722 -19.01 -5.88 24.94
C PRO A 722 -18.95 -4.74 25.97
N GLY A 723 -19.94 -4.66 26.87
CA GLY A 723 -20.08 -3.59 27.86
C GLY A 723 -21.22 -2.61 27.55
N LEU A 724 -21.16 -1.41 28.13
CA LEU A 724 -22.20 -0.39 28.00
C LEU A 724 -22.13 0.29 26.62
N ASN A 725 -23.20 0.14 25.84
CA ASN A 725 -23.38 0.79 24.55
C ASN A 725 -24.35 1.97 24.69
N ARG A 726 -24.08 3.05 23.97
CA ARG A 726 -24.98 4.22 23.85
C ARG A 726 -25.28 4.49 22.39
N VAL A 727 -26.57 4.53 22.03
CA VAL A 727 -27.02 4.72 20.65
C VAL A 727 -27.96 5.91 20.57
N GLU A 728 -27.73 6.75 19.57
CA GLU A 728 -28.59 7.90 19.29
C GLU A 728 -29.72 7.51 18.34
N ILE A 729 -30.96 7.82 18.72
CA ILE A 729 -32.17 7.58 17.94
C ILE A 729 -32.80 8.92 17.60
N LYS A 730 -32.81 9.25 16.30
CA LYS A 730 -33.48 10.45 15.80
C LYS A 730 -34.98 10.21 15.67
N THR A 731 -35.76 10.99 16.40
CA THR A 731 -37.23 10.89 16.44
C THR A 731 -37.93 11.97 15.64
N ASP A 732 -37.22 12.95 15.06
CA ASP A 732 -37.76 13.97 14.15
C ASP A 732 -38.72 13.43 13.06
N PRO A 733 -38.52 12.21 12.49
CA PRO A 733 -39.44 11.66 11.48
C PRO A 733 -40.71 11.03 12.06
N LEU A 734 -40.77 10.81 13.38
CA LEU A 734 -41.86 10.11 14.05
C LEU A 734 -42.91 11.13 14.54
N PRO A 735 -44.20 10.96 14.20
CA PRO A 735 -45.26 11.79 14.78
C PRO A 735 -45.27 11.74 16.31
N ALA A 736 -45.76 12.78 16.99
CA ALA A 736 -45.98 12.71 18.43
C ALA A 736 -46.90 11.52 18.78
N GLY A 737 -46.48 10.71 19.75
CA GLY A 737 -47.12 9.44 20.03
C GLY A 737 -46.31 8.52 20.95
N SER A 738 -46.92 7.43 21.38
CA SER A 738 -46.21 6.35 22.08
C SER A 738 -45.81 5.26 21.10
N TYR A 739 -44.60 4.76 21.27
CA TYR A 739 -43.97 3.74 20.43
C TYR A 739 -43.36 2.64 21.30
N VAL A 740 -43.17 1.47 20.71
CA VAL A 740 -42.40 0.36 21.26
C VAL A 740 -41.10 0.27 20.47
N LEU A 741 -39.98 0.50 21.13
CA LEU A 741 -38.66 0.28 20.57
C LEU A 741 -38.23 -1.15 20.91
N LEU A 742 -37.87 -1.92 19.90
CA LEU A 742 -37.34 -3.28 19.99
C LEU A 742 -35.85 -3.26 19.63
N LEU A 743 -35.01 -3.62 20.59
CA LEU A 743 -33.60 -3.90 20.39
C LEU A 743 -33.44 -5.40 20.15
N SER A 744 -32.85 -5.78 19.01
CA SER A 744 -32.53 -7.16 18.64
C SER A 744 -31.02 -7.33 18.46
N GLY A 745 -30.48 -8.47 18.88
CA GLY A 745 -29.04 -8.77 18.98
C GLY A 745 -28.87 -10.14 19.66
N GLU A 746 -28.03 -10.23 20.70
CA GLU A 746 -27.90 -11.45 21.53
C GLU A 746 -29.23 -11.89 22.18
N GLN A 747 -30.03 -10.92 22.64
CA GLN A 747 -31.37 -11.12 23.15
C GLN A 747 -32.26 -9.96 22.70
N GLU A 748 -33.54 -10.25 22.50
CA GLU A 748 -34.52 -9.21 22.17
C GLU A 748 -35.00 -8.51 23.45
N ARG A 749 -34.92 -7.18 23.48
CA ARG A 749 -35.40 -6.33 24.59
C ARG A 749 -36.26 -5.21 24.05
N SER A 750 -37.19 -4.71 24.85
CA SER A 750 -38.08 -3.63 24.42
C SER A 750 -38.15 -2.49 25.43
N VAL A 751 -38.21 -1.25 24.95
CA VAL A 751 -38.41 -0.05 25.77
C VAL A 751 -39.51 0.82 25.18
N ARG A 752 -40.33 1.42 26.04
CA ARG A 752 -41.33 2.39 25.60
C ARG A 752 -40.63 3.70 25.22
N MET A 753 -41.03 4.29 24.10
CA MET A 753 -40.61 5.63 23.69
C MET A 753 -41.84 6.53 23.52
N VAL A 754 -41.79 7.74 24.06
CA VAL A 754 -42.85 8.76 23.90
C VAL A 754 -42.27 9.94 23.15
N VAL A 755 -42.73 10.16 21.92
CA VAL A 755 -42.35 11.33 21.11
C VAL A 755 -43.35 12.46 21.38
N GLN A 756 -42.86 13.64 21.71
CA GLN A 756 -43.63 14.87 21.90
C GLN A 756 -43.36 15.86 20.77
N ASP A 757 -44.36 16.71 20.51
CA ASP A 757 -44.22 17.87 19.61
C ASP A 757 -43.26 18.94 20.16
#